data_AF-A0A6B2KYF3-F1
#
_entry.id   AF-A0A6B2KYF3-F1
#
_cell.length_a   1.000
_cell.length_b   1.000
_cell.length_c   1.000
_cell.angle_alpha   90.00
_cell.angle_beta   90.00
_cell.angle_gamma   90.00
#
_symmetry.space_group_name_H-M   'P 1'
#
loop_
_entity.id
_entity.type
_entity.pdbx_description
1 polymer ?
#
loop_
_entity_poly.entity_id
_entity_poly.type
_entity_poly.pdbx_seq_one_letter_code
_entity_poly.pdbx_strand_id
1 'polypeptide(L)'
;MSLKKLYLLGFNLVSASGWGYVLFNTASALASGATPDQLWSKFGSTLILVQSLALLEVVHAKIKLVPSPVLTTLIQVSSRLLLAWAVSPNSVSAQNHWSLGLMMCSWALVEVPRYLFYALNLYLDNVPFPLFWLRYSLFAILYPTGITGELGQILSAMGDFKKSSLALWYLLFVVVILYVPGSPFMYYHMIGQRKRAFEKVKSQASTPATTQTFDGLEFPIEAATGQPSSTILNKGAMAASVKAIKPEAAKRVEDERNWRFRYDRHLIENVKLCLADPEDAIKISQAGLDYLHENFSFYRNKEQMSFKDAMTNINSTFYTGILKGEKERTTKTYTVPYKDKQLQGAELLKQLDEWAKYGTIEPEARDAIAMVVKNPEWLDLSDKYFVLLGAGSAMGPLLVLLSLGANVIAVDLNRENIWKNLFTQTKNSPGTLYYPIRKPFEEYASEDEIVKSAGCNLFTEAPEIKNWLTTIVPNEPLIVGAYAYLDGPLHVKVSVAMDGIISALCNTRASPKGPGLTIAYLCTPTDVHVITDEAYEDEKKNYRNAPLWLKVLEKLGFIHKNQIPEIPGKNGKFKIVDGLVIQQGPNYTLAKRIQHWRAVVSRSRGIPVSSNVAPSTSTVSVVSNKSFAAAYGAMHFFKPMEIFFQQTSNAVMCALLLHDIFNPESVTNPKVKLANPFELFKIGSFHGGIWRTGFHFGELGFVSALLFYLRTYAKPLAFISISTIVALVSLLVQRGLPHNWF
;
A
#
# COMPACT_ATOMS: atom_id res chain seq x y z
N MET A 1 9.91 -14.85 38.35
CA MET A 1 10.28 -13.49 37.87
C MET A 1 11.48 -13.00 38.68
N SER A 2 12.53 -12.44 38.07
CA SER A 2 13.70 -12.03 38.87
C SER A 2 13.38 -10.81 39.73
N LEU A 3 13.95 -10.74 40.94
CA LEU A 3 13.76 -9.63 41.89
C LEU A 3 14.10 -8.27 41.25
N LYS A 4 15.12 -8.26 40.38
CA LYS A 4 15.50 -7.12 39.53
C LYS A 4 14.37 -6.62 38.63
N LYS A 5 13.68 -7.51 37.91
CA LYS A 5 12.56 -7.14 37.03
C LYS A 5 11.36 -6.64 37.83
N LEU A 6 11.09 -7.23 39.00
CA LEU A 6 10.00 -6.80 39.89
C LEU A 6 10.19 -5.39 40.40
N TYR A 7 11.38 -5.08 40.90
CA TYR A 7 11.73 -3.75 41.36
C TYR A 7 11.64 -2.72 40.24
N LEU A 8 12.21 -3.00 39.06
CA LEU A 8 12.17 -2.08 37.91
C LEU A 8 10.74 -1.86 37.41
N LEU A 9 9.87 -2.87 37.45
CA LEU A 9 8.46 -2.70 37.14
C LEU A 9 7.79 -1.76 38.14
N GLY A 10 7.97 -1.99 39.43
CA GLY A 10 7.43 -1.12 40.47
C GLY A 10 7.89 0.32 40.33
N PHE A 11 9.19 0.53 40.13
CA PHE A 11 9.78 1.86 39.90
C PHE A 11 9.17 2.58 38.69
N ASN A 12 9.06 1.89 37.54
CA ASN A 12 8.49 2.48 36.34
C ASN A 12 7.00 2.78 36.49
N LEU A 13 6.22 1.91 37.15
CA LEU A 13 4.79 2.17 37.39
C LEU A 13 4.55 3.31 38.37
N VAL A 14 5.35 3.39 39.44
CA VAL A 14 5.31 4.52 40.39
C VAL A 14 5.66 5.83 39.70
N SER A 15 6.70 5.83 38.88
CA SER A 15 7.11 7.02 38.12
C SER A 15 6.06 7.42 37.07
N ALA A 16 5.49 6.46 36.34
CA ALA A 16 4.39 6.71 35.40
C ALA A 16 3.15 7.29 36.10
N SER A 17 2.81 6.77 37.29
CA SER A 17 1.67 7.24 38.08
C SER A 17 1.91 8.64 38.63
N GLY A 18 3.12 8.91 39.13
CA GLY A 18 3.52 10.24 39.60
C GLY A 18 3.43 11.29 38.50
N TRP A 19 3.99 11.02 37.32
CA TRP A 19 3.86 11.92 36.17
C TRP A 19 2.43 12.01 35.63
N GLY A 20 1.66 10.92 35.66
CA GLY A 20 0.24 10.92 35.31
C GLY A 20 -0.58 11.82 36.23
N TYR A 21 -0.27 11.80 37.53
CA TYR A 21 -0.89 12.69 38.52
C TYR A 21 -0.50 14.16 38.29
N VAL A 22 0.78 14.45 38.01
CA VAL A 22 1.22 15.81 37.62
C VAL A 22 0.49 16.28 36.36
N LEU A 23 0.38 15.42 35.35
CA LEU A 23 -0.30 15.74 34.08
C LEU A 23 -1.79 16.07 34.30
N PHE A 24 -2.52 15.19 34.98
CA PHE A 24 -3.94 15.35 35.24
C PHE A 24 -4.23 16.65 35.99
N ASN A 25 -3.47 16.92 37.04
CA ASN A 25 -3.66 18.11 37.86
C ASN A 25 -3.28 19.40 37.14
N THR A 26 -2.16 19.39 36.40
CA THR A 26 -1.73 20.55 35.61
C THR A 26 -2.75 20.87 34.52
N ALA A 27 -3.21 19.85 33.78
CA ALA A 27 -4.22 20.03 32.74
C ALA A 27 -5.56 20.51 33.32
N SER A 28 -5.99 19.95 34.46
CA SER A 28 -7.24 20.34 35.12
C SER A 28 -7.19 21.78 35.66
N ALA A 29 -6.06 22.18 36.24
CA ALA A 29 -5.87 23.55 36.73
C ALA A 29 -5.87 24.57 35.57
N LEU A 30 -5.14 24.28 34.49
CA LEU A 30 -5.11 25.13 33.30
C LEU A 30 -6.50 25.22 32.63
N ALA A 31 -7.23 24.11 32.54
CA ALA A 31 -8.59 24.08 32.00
C ALA A 31 -9.59 24.87 32.85
N SER A 32 -9.35 24.96 34.16
CA SER A 32 -10.16 25.74 35.11
C SER A 32 -9.77 27.22 35.15
N GLY A 33 -8.81 27.66 34.32
CA GLY A 33 -8.34 29.04 34.29
C GLY A 33 -7.44 29.44 35.48
N ALA A 34 -6.86 28.46 36.19
CA ALA A 34 -5.95 28.75 37.30
C ALA A 34 -4.72 29.53 36.81
N THR A 35 -4.30 30.53 37.59
CA THR A 35 -3.09 31.30 37.30
C THR A 35 -1.83 30.47 37.58
N PRO A 36 -0.67 30.79 36.97
CA PRO A 36 0.56 30.02 37.18
C PRO A 36 1.01 29.93 38.65
N ASP A 37 0.78 30.96 39.46
CA ASP A 37 1.08 30.94 40.90
C ASP A 37 0.17 29.98 41.68
N GLN A 38 -1.12 29.90 41.32
CA GLN A 38 -2.04 28.92 41.90
C GLN A 38 -1.64 27.49 41.54
N LEU A 39 -1.20 27.29 40.29
CA LEU A 39 -0.66 26.01 39.82
C LEU A 39 0.59 25.62 40.63
N TRP A 40 1.53 26.55 40.82
CA TRP A 40 2.74 26.32 41.61
C TRP A 40 2.44 26.04 43.08
N SER A 41 1.62 26.87 43.72
CA SER A 41 1.25 26.73 45.12
C SER A 41 0.62 25.36 45.42
N LYS A 42 -0.21 24.86 44.51
CA LYS A 42 -0.93 23.60 44.70
C LYS A 42 -0.13 22.37 44.30
N PHE A 43 0.71 22.45 43.27
CA PHE A 43 1.35 21.25 42.67
C PHE A 43 2.88 21.32 42.56
N GLY A 44 3.52 22.42 42.95
CA GLY A 44 4.98 22.58 42.90
C GLY A 44 5.71 21.54 43.75
N SER A 45 5.24 21.26 44.96
CA SER A 45 5.79 20.20 45.82
C SER A 45 5.69 18.80 45.18
N THR A 46 4.58 18.54 44.48
CA THR A 46 4.36 17.29 43.74
C THR A 46 5.33 17.16 42.57
N LEU A 47 5.53 18.24 41.80
CA LEU A 47 6.52 18.27 40.70
C LEU A 47 7.92 17.97 41.21
N ILE A 48 8.34 18.60 42.31
CA ILE A 48 9.65 18.40 42.92
C ILE A 48 9.83 16.95 43.36
N LEU A 49 8.84 16.39 44.04
CA LEU A 49 8.88 15.00 44.50
C LEU A 49 9.02 14.03 43.33
N VAL A 50 8.16 14.15 42.32
CA VAL A 50 8.15 13.26 41.15
C VAL A 50 9.42 13.40 40.33
N GLN A 51 9.90 14.62 40.09
CA GLN A 51 11.16 14.86 39.37
C GLN A 51 12.38 14.33 40.13
N SER A 52 12.35 14.34 41.47
CA SER A 52 13.45 13.83 42.30
C SER A 52 13.62 12.31 42.19
N LEU A 53 12.56 11.56 41.85
CA LEU A 53 12.65 10.12 41.59
C LEU A 53 13.59 9.79 40.43
N ALA A 54 13.83 10.72 39.50
CA ALA A 54 14.78 10.53 38.40
C ALA A 54 16.23 10.36 38.88
N LEU A 55 16.57 10.77 40.11
CA LEU A 55 17.87 10.46 40.72
C LEU A 55 18.11 8.95 40.86
N LEU A 56 17.05 8.17 41.07
CA LEU A 56 17.15 6.72 41.13
C LEU A 56 17.58 6.13 39.79
N GLU A 57 17.30 6.78 38.65
CA GLU A 57 17.80 6.31 37.34
C GLU A 57 19.33 6.42 37.25
N VAL A 58 19.92 7.46 37.84
CA VAL A 58 21.37 7.62 37.92
C VAL A 58 21.96 6.51 38.79
N VAL A 59 21.30 6.19 39.92
CA VAL A 59 21.69 5.07 40.78
C VAL A 59 21.59 3.75 40.04
N HIS A 60 20.49 3.49 39.32
CA HIS A 60 20.28 2.29 38.52
C HIS A 60 21.35 2.11 37.44
N ALA A 61 21.73 3.20 36.76
CA ALA A 61 22.83 3.19 35.80
C ALA A 61 24.18 2.88 36.47
N LYS A 62 24.47 3.51 37.64
CA LYS A 62 25.72 3.33 38.39
C LYS A 62 25.93 1.89 38.85
N ILE A 63 24.88 1.25 39.38
CA ILE A 63 24.93 -0.15 39.84
C ILE A 63 24.69 -1.16 38.71
N LYS A 64 24.62 -0.71 37.44
CA LYS A 64 24.36 -1.53 36.24
C LYS A 64 23.06 -2.32 36.31
N LEU A 65 22.06 -1.80 37.02
CA LEU A 65 20.71 -2.33 37.01
C LEU A 65 20.07 -2.14 35.63
N VAL A 66 20.38 -1.04 34.94
CA VAL A 66 20.01 -0.77 33.56
C VAL A 66 21.26 -0.50 32.70
N PRO A 67 21.27 -0.87 31.41
CA PRO A 67 22.43 -0.70 30.53
C PRO A 67 22.52 0.73 29.98
N SER A 68 22.59 1.72 30.86
CA SER A 68 22.64 3.15 30.52
C SER A 68 23.96 3.78 30.96
N PRO A 69 24.59 4.67 30.17
CA PRO A 69 25.79 5.38 30.60
C PRO A 69 25.47 6.36 31.75
N VAL A 70 26.25 6.29 32.82
CA VAL A 70 25.99 7.07 34.06
C VAL A 70 26.06 8.57 33.80
N LEU A 71 27.10 9.03 33.09
CA LEU A 71 27.34 10.46 32.85
C LEU A 71 26.22 11.09 32.01
N THR A 72 25.75 10.40 30.98
CA THR A 72 24.67 10.91 30.12
C THR A 72 23.34 10.94 30.86
N THR A 73 23.06 9.93 31.69
CA THR A 73 21.86 9.88 32.55
C THR A 73 21.87 11.01 33.57
N LEU A 74 23.02 11.29 34.18
CA LEU A 74 23.19 12.40 35.10
C LEU A 74 22.92 13.75 34.42
N ILE A 75 23.53 14.01 33.26
CA ILE A 75 23.34 15.27 32.51
C ILE A 75 21.86 15.47 32.14
N GLN A 76 21.16 14.40 31.73
CA GLN A 76 19.74 14.45 31.37
C GLN A 76 18.82 14.79 32.55
N VAL A 77 19.20 14.40 33.77
CA VAL A 77 18.39 14.64 34.98
C VAL A 77 18.75 15.99 35.62
N SER A 78 20.00 16.42 35.54
CA SER A 78 20.51 17.63 36.19
C SER A 78 19.81 18.92 35.76
N SER A 79 19.48 19.09 34.47
CA SER A 79 18.81 20.32 34.00
C SER A 79 17.42 20.51 34.61
N ARG A 80 16.65 19.42 34.71
CA ARG A 80 15.31 19.43 35.31
C ARG A 80 15.37 19.55 36.83
N LEU A 81 16.38 18.98 37.48
CA LEU A 81 16.60 19.17 38.92
C LEU A 81 16.99 20.61 39.25
N LEU A 82 17.80 21.26 38.42
CA LEU A 82 18.11 22.69 38.57
C LEU A 82 16.82 23.52 38.55
N LEU A 83 15.92 23.24 37.61
CA LEU A 83 14.63 23.92 37.52
C LEU A 83 13.69 23.62 38.70
N ALA A 84 13.61 22.35 39.12
CA ALA A 84 12.71 21.92 40.19
C ALA A 84 13.16 22.39 41.58
N TRP A 85 14.47 22.40 41.87
CA TRP A 85 14.99 22.71 43.20
C TRP A 85 15.58 24.11 43.33
N ALA A 86 16.30 24.60 42.32
CA ALA A 86 17.03 25.88 42.41
C ALA A 86 16.23 27.06 41.84
N VAL A 87 15.54 26.86 40.71
CA VAL A 87 14.86 27.97 40.00
C VAL A 87 13.44 28.19 40.50
N SER A 88 12.54 27.24 40.26
CA SER A 88 11.10 27.42 40.45
C SER A 88 10.69 27.72 41.90
N PRO A 89 11.26 27.09 42.95
CA PRO A 89 10.92 27.41 44.34
C PRO A 89 11.43 28.76 44.81
N ASN A 90 12.53 29.27 44.24
CA ASN A 90 13.26 30.44 44.74
C ASN A 90 13.05 31.70 43.88
N SER A 91 12.14 31.65 42.89
CA SER A 91 11.82 32.80 42.04
C SER A 91 10.30 32.98 41.92
N VAL A 92 9.81 34.07 42.51
CA VAL A 92 8.40 34.47 42.39
C VAL A 92 8.07 34.81 40.94
N SER A 93 9.01 35.41 40.21
CA SER A 93 8.84 35.74 38.78
C SER A 93 8.64 34.48 37.94
N ALA A 94 9.37 33.39 38.21
CA ALA A 94 9.20 32.12 37.51
C ALA A 94 7.86 31.44 37.84
N GLN A 95 7.43 31.47 39.11
CA GLN A 95 6.16 30.89 39.57
C GLN A 95 4.94 31.55 38.92
N ASN A 96 5.01 32.86 38.65
CA ASN A 96 3.93 33.62 38.03
C ASN A 96 3.96 33.57 36.48
N HIS A 97 5.00 32.98 35.88
CA HIS A 97 5.18 33.01 34.44
C HIS A 97 4.45 31.86 33.74
N TRP A 98 3.84 32.13 32.58
CA TRP A 98 3.08 31.14 31.80
C TRP A 98 3.90 29.90 31.41
N SER A 99 5.23 30.03 31.33
CA SER A 99 6.13 28.94 30.96
C SER A 99 6.14 27.79 31.96
N LEU A 100 5.70 28.01 33.21
CA LEU A 100 5.58 26.97 34.23
C LEU A 100 4.61 25.86 33.78
N GLY A 101 3.42 26.24 33.34
CA GLY A 101 2.41 25.30 32.86
C GLY A 101 2.87 24.55 31.61
N LEU A 102 3.52 25.26 30.66
CA LEU A 102 4.08 24.63 29.46
C LEU A 102 5.17 23.61 29.79
N MET A 103 6.06 23.93 30.73
CA MET A 103 7.12 23.03 31.21
C MET A 103 6.52 21.79 31.87
N MET A 104 5.62 21.96 32.84
CA MET A 104 5.00 20.85 33.59
C MET A 104 4.21 19.90 32.68
N CYS A 105 3.40 20.43 31.75
CA CYS A 105 2.68 19.62 30.78
C CYS A 105 3.62 18.89 29.81
N SER A 106 4.64 19.57 29.28
CA SER A 106 5.57 18.97 28.32
C SER A 106 6.39 17.85 28.96
N TRP A 107 6.84 18.03 30.20
CA TRP A 107 7.54 16.99 30.95
C TRP A 107 6.63 15.79 31.19
N ALA A 108 5.44 16.00 31.73
CA ALA A 108 4.55 14.92 32.08
C ALA A 108 4.06 14.12 30.85
N LEU A 109 3.76 14.79 29.73
CA LEU A 109 3.36 14.13 28.47
C LEU A 109 4.47 13.28 27.83
N VAL A 110 5.75 13.60 28.06
CA VAL A 110 6.87 12.78 27.61
C VAL A 110 7.12 11.61 28.57
N GLU A 111 7.05 11.86 29.87
CA GLU A 111 7.45 10.88 30.88
C GLU A 111 6.43 9.76 31.08
N VAL A 112 5.12 10.03 31.00
CA VAL A 112 4.09 8.99 31.16
C VAL A 112 4.25 7.86 30.13
N PRO A 113 4.30 8.12 28.80
CA PRO A 113 4.54 7.06 27.83
C PRO A 113 5.92 6.41 27.97
N ARG A 114 6.94 7.16 28.43
CA ARG A 114 8.30 6.63 28.61
C ARG A 114 8.35 5.56 29.70
N TYR A 115 7.84 5.85 30.89
CA TYR A 115 7.86 4.89 31.99
C TYR A 115 6.92 3.72 31.73
N LEU A 116 5.76 3.94 31.09
CA LEU A 116 4.90 2.84 30.64
C LEU A 116 5.59 1.95 29.61
N PHE A 117 6.32 2.53 28.65
CA PHE A 117 7.09 1.78 27.67
C PHE A 117 8.17 0.92 28.35
N TYR A 118 8.92 1.48 29.31
CA TYR A 118 9.91 0.72 30.07
C TYR A 118 9.30 -0.38 30.93
N ALA A 119 8.15 -0.12 31.57
CA ALA A 119 7.43 -1.13 32.34
C ALA A 119 7.03 -2.34 31.46
N LEU A 120 6.40 -2.09 30.31
CA LEU A 120 5.94 -3.15 29.41
C LEU A 120 7.10 -3.87 28.71
N ASN A 121 8.17 -3.16 28.35
CA ASN A 121 9.34 -3.74 27.69
C ASN A 121 10.14 -4.71 28.59
N LEU A 122 9.85 -4.78 29.89
CA LEU A 122 10.44 -5.79 30.79
C LEU A 122 9.80 -7.19 30.63
N TYR A 123 8.58 -7.24 30.08
CA TYR A 123 7.73 -8.44 30.01
C TYR A 123 7.34 -8.84 28.59
N LEU A 124 7.05 -7.86 27.74
CA LEU A 124 6.61 -8.12 26.39
C LEU A 124 7.83 -8.19 25.48
N ASP A 125 7.88 -9.24 24.65
CA ASP A 125 8.86 -9.34 23.57
C ASP A 125 8.68 -8.19 22.57
N ASN A 126 7.43 -7.71 22.41
CA ASN A 126 7.10 -6.53 21.62
C ASN A 126 6.09 -5.65 22.37
N VAL A 127 6.46 -4.40 22.63
CA VAL A 127 5.55 -3.40 23.22
C VAL A 127 4.48 -3.00 22.21
N PRO A 128 3.21 -2.78 22.61
CA PRO A 128 2.14 -2.36 21.71
C PRO A 128 2.53 -1.15 20.85
N PHE A 129 2.24 -1.22 19.56
CA PHE A 129 2.65 -0.21 18.58
C PHE A 129 2.26 1.24 18.95
N PRO A 130 1.06 1.53 19.49
CA PRO A 130 0.72 2.89 19.92
C PRO A 130 1.68 3.45 20.97
N LEU A 131 2.07 2.64 21.96
CA LEU A 131 2.98 3.06 23.02
C LEU A 131 4.42 3.19 22.51
N PHE A 132 4.85 2.27 21.65
CA PHE A 132 6.12 2.39 20.92
C PHE A 132 6.17 3.68 20.09
N TRP A 133 5.12 3.98 19.33
CA TRP A 133 5.04 5.18 18.51
C TRP A 133 5.11 6.46 19.35
N LEU A 134 4.34 6.51 20.46
CA LEU A 134 4.36 7.65 21.39
C LEU A 134 5.77 7.87 21.96
N ARG A 135 6.42 6.80 22.44
CA ARG A 135 7.78 6.85 23.01
C ARG A 135 8.82 7.46 22.07
N TYR A 136 8.72 7.14 20.78
CA TYR A 136 9.71 7.53 19.77
C TYR A 136 9.28 8.69 18.87
N SER A 137 8.06 9.24 19.01
CA SER A 137 7.56 10.30 18.13
C SER A 137 7.12 11.57 18.86
N LEU A 138 6.74 11.49 20.15
CA LEU A 138 6.29 12.66 20.90
C LEU A 138 7.35 13.76 21.03
N PHE A 139 8.64 13.41 20.96
CA PHE A 139 9.72 14.39 21.03
C PHE A 139 9.63 15.46 19.93
N ALA A 140 9.02 15.17 18.76
CA ALA A 140 8.90 16.13 17.67
C ALA A 140 8.14 17.41 18.08
N ILE A 141 7.17 17.27 18.98
CA ILE A 141 6.37 18.38 19.50
C ILE A 141 6.83 18.75 20.91
N LEU A 142 6.98 17.76 21.79
CA LEU A 142 7.19 18.00 23.21
C LEU A 142 8.61 18.44 23.56
N TYR A 143 9.58 18.18 22.70
CA TYR A 143 10.95 18.65 22.93
C TYR A 143 11.06 20.17 22.71
N PRO A 144 10.60 20.76 21.59
CA PRO A 144 10.50 22.21 21.44
C PRO A 144 9.70 22.88 22.57
N THR A 145 8.51 22.38 22.88
CA THR A 145 7.66 23.00 23.92
C THR A 145 8.27 22.88 25.32
N GLY A 146 8.91 21.74 25.62
CA GLY A 146 9.63 21.54 26.87
C GLY A 146 10.78 22.52 27.03
N ILE A 147 11.65 22.63 26.03
CA ILE A 147 12.79 23.57 26.05
C ILE A 147 12.31 25.03 26.15
N THR A 148 11.25 25.41 25.43
CA THR A 148 10.65 26.75 25.56
C THR A 148 10.13 27.01 26.98
N GLY A 149 9.48 26.03 27.61
CA GLY A 149 9.04 26.11 29.00
C GLY A 149 10.21 26.31 29.97
N GLU A 150 11.24 25.48 29.84
CA GLU A 150 12.46 25.49 30.66
C GLU A 150 13.22 26.82 30.55
N LEU A 151 13.49 27.29 29.32
CA LEU A 151 14.14 28.57 29.08
C LEU A 151 13.31 29.74 29.59
N GLY A 152 11.99 29.70 29.40
CA GLY A 152 11.08 30.72 29.94
C GLY A 152 11.15 30.81 31.48
N GLN A 153 11.26 29.67 32.17
CA GLN A 153 11.45 29.64 33.62
C GLN A 153 12.81 30.22 34.04
N ILE A 154 13.89 29.86 33.34
CA ILE A 154 15.24 30.38 33.62
C ILE A 154 15.30 31.89 33.40
N LEU A 155 14.87 32.37 32.23
CA LEU A 155 14.93 33.79 31.86
C LEU A 155 14.08 34.66 32.79
N SER A 156 12.91 34.18 33.18
CA SER A 156 12.05 34.90 34.14
C SER A 156 12.69 34.98 35.53
N ALA A 157 13.42 33.94 35.94
CA ALA A 157 14.07 33.89 37.24
C ALA A 157 15.39 34.69 37.32
N MET A 158 16.05 34.94 36.18
CA MET A 158 17.31 35.69 36.15
C MET A 158 17.16 37.10 36.74
N GLY A 159 16.01 37.75 36.61
CA GLY A 159 15.75 39.05 37.24
C GLY A 159 15.80 38.99 38.77
N ASP A 160 15.24 37.94 39.35
CA ASP A 160 15.20 37.70 40.80
C ASP A 160 16.60 37.34 41.32
N PHE A 161 17.29 36.42 40.63
CA PHE A 161 18.62 35.95 41.05
C PHE A 161 19.73 36.98 40.86
N LYS A 162 19.58 37.94 39.95
CA LYS A 162 20.52 39.07 39.87
C LYS A 162 20.56 39.87 41.17
N LYS A 163 19.45 39.89 41.93
CA LYS A 163 19.32 40.60 43.21
C LYS A 163 19.69 39.72 44.41
N SER A 164 19.39 38.42 44.36
CA SER A 164 19.54 37.52 45.51
C SER A 164 20.81 36.64 45.48
N SER A 165 21.30 36.23 44.31
CA SER A 165 22.50 35.39 44.17
C SER A 165 23.16 35.52 42.79
N LEU A 166 24.22 36.33 42.73
CA LEU A 166 25.04 36.50 41.54
C LEU A 166 25.64 35.19 41.01
N ALA A 167 26.02 34.26 41.90
CA ALA A 167 26.56 32.96 41.50
C ALA A 167 25.53 32.12 40.74
N LEU A 168 24.29 32.07 41.23
CA LEU A 168 23.20 31.36 40.56
C LEU A 168 22.81 32.05 39.24
N TRP A 169 22.87 33.38 39.20
CA TRP A 169 22.66 34.15 37.99
C TRP A 169 23.67 33.79 36.88
N TYR A 170 24.97 33.76 37.19
CA TYR A 170 26.00 33.37 36.23
C TYR A 170 25.87 31.90 35.79
N LEU A 171 25.52 30.99 36.71
CA LEU A 171 25.26 29.59 36.38
C LEU A 171 24.11 29.47 35.35
N LEU A 172 23.00 30.18 35.59
CA LEU A 172 21.85 30.17 34.67
C LEU A 172 22.18 30.80 33.32
N PHE A 173 22.98 31.87 33.30
CA PHE A 173 23.46 32.47 32.06
C PHE A 173 24.27 31.47 31.21
N VAL A 174 25.18 30.71 31.84
CA VAL A 174 25.93 29.64 31.16
C VAL A 174 24.99 28.54 30.65
N VAL A 175 24.00 28.14 31.45
CA VAL A 175 23.00 27.14 31.04
C VAL A 175 22.21 27.60 29.81
N VAL A 176 21.77 28.86 29.75
CA VAL A 176 21.08 29.42 28.58
C VAL A 176 21.98 29.37 27.34
N ILE A 177 23.26 29.72 27.47
CA ILE A 177 24.23 29.63 26.35
C ILE A 177 24.36 28.19 25.86
N LEU A 178 24.44 27.20 26.77
CA LEU A 178 24.56 25.78 26.41
C LEU A 178 23.30 25.21 25.76
N TYR A 179 22.12 25.75 26.08
CA TYR A 179 20.85 25.33 25.47
C TYR A 179 20.77 25.66 23.97
N VAL A 180 21.43 26.73 23.51
CA VAL A 180 21.40 27.16 22.09
C VAL A 180 22.02 26.12 21.15
N PRO A 181 23.25 25.63 21.35
CA PRO A 181 23.80 24.54 20.54
C PRO A 181 23.33 23.15 21.00
N GLY A 182 23.05 22.98 22.29
CA GLY A 182 22.68 21.68 22.85
C GLY A 182 21.31 21.17 22.41
N SER A 183 20.33 22.08 22.27
CA SER A 183 18.96 21.67 21.94
C SER A 183 18.77 21.15 20.51
N PRO A 184 19.31 21.79 19.44
CA PRO A 184 19.23 21.22 18.10
C PRO A 184 20.00 19.90 17.99
N PHE A 185 21.18 19.80 18.60
CA PHE A 185 21.99 18.59 18.60
C PHE A 185 21.22 17.38 19.18
N MET A 186 20.62 17.56 20.35
CA MET A 186 19.82 16.50 21.01
C MET A 186 18.55 16.18 20.23
N TYR A 187 17.93 17.17 19.57
CA TYR A 187 16.79 16.95 18.68
C TYR A 187 17.15 16.02 17.50
N TYR A 188 18.24 16.30 16.78
CA TYR A 188 18.73 15.44 15.70
C TYR A 188 19.13 14.04 16.19
N HIS A 189 19.71 13.96 17.39
CA HIS A 189 20.02 12.67 18.00
C HIS A 189 18.76 11.82 18.24
N MET A 190 17.65 12.42 18.72
CA MET A 190 16.38 11.71 18.90
C MET A 190 15.74 11.29 17.57
N ILE A 191 15.90 12.06 16.48
CA ILE A 191 15.52 11.62 15.12
C ILE A 191 16.30 10.35 14.74
N GLY A 192 17.61 10.32 15.00
CA GLY A 192 18.45 9.14 14.79
C GLY A 192 18.01 7.95 15.62
N GLN A 193 17.68 8.16 16.90
CA GLN A 193 17.14 7.11 17.78
C GLN A 193 15.82 6.55 17.26
N ARG A 194 14.90 7.41 16.80
CA ARG A 194 13.64 7.00 16.18
C ARG A 194 13.90 6.12 14.96
N LYS A 195 14.76 6.57 14.04
CA LYS A 195 15.09 5.79 12.83
C LYS A 195 15.58 4.39 13.18
N ARG A 196 16.56 4.29 14.09
CA ARG A 196 17.12 3.00 14.54
C ARG A 196 16.10 2.10 15.23
N ALA A 197 15.23 2.67 16.07
CA ALA A 197 14.19 1.91 16.77
C ALA A 197 13.18 1.30 15.79
N PHE A 198 12.74 2.07 14.79
CA PHE A 198 11.82 1.59 13.76
C PHE A 198 12.49 0.57 12.82
N GLU A 199 13.77 0.75 12.50
CA GLU A 199 14.56 -0.24 11.74
C GLU A 199 14.70 -1.55 12.51
N LYS A 200 14.91 -1.51 13.83
CA LYS A 200 14.99 -2.72 14.68
C LYS A 200 13.67 -3.49 14.73
N VAL A 201 12.52 -2.81 14.82
CA VAL A 201 11.21 -3.47 14.73
C VAL A 201 11.02 -4.11 13.36
N LYS A 202 11.48 -3.44 12.30
CA LYS A 202 11.46 -3.99 10.94
C LYS A 202 12.39 -5.19 10.78
N SER A 203 13.56 -5.20 11.42
CA SER A 203 14.52 -6.30 11.33
C SER A 203 14.19 -7.47 12.26
N GLN A 204 13.53 -7.25 13.40
CA GLN A 204 13.04 -8.34 14.27
C GLN A 204 11.83 -9.06 13.67
N ALA A 205 11.11 -8.42 12.75
CA ALA A 205 10.13 -9.08 11.89
C ALA A 205 10.79 -9.95 10.79
N SER A 206 12.11 -9.87 10.59
CA SER A 206 12.89 -10.69 9.67
C SER A 206 13.89 -11.56 10.44
N THR A 207 13.47 -12.75 10.85
CA THR A 207 14.29 -13.76 11.54
C THR A 207 15.54 -14.15 10.72
N PRO A 208 16.73 -14.37 11.34
CA PRO A 208 17.91 -14.85 10.62
C PRO A 208 17.74 -16.31 10.15
N ALA A 209 18.36 -16.61 9.01
CA ALA A 209 18.25 -17.85 8.25
C ALA A 209 18.63 -19.09 9.07
N THR A 210 17.61 -19.83 9.50
CA THR A 210 17.68 -21.30 9.51
C THR A 210 17.79 -21.72 8.05
N THR A 211 18.61 -22.73 7.73
CA THR A 211 18.80 -23.31 6.40
C THR A 211 17.45 -23.47 5.70
N GLN A 212 17.05 -22.49 4.88
CA GLN A 212 15.74 -22.48 4.26
C GLN A 212 15.75 -23.57 3.21
N THR A 213 15.01 -24.64 3.46
CA THR A 213 14.70 -25.62 2.44
C THR A 213 13.71 -24.97 1.50
N PHE A 214 14.22 -24.38 0.42
CA PHE A 214 13.36 -23.86 -0.64
C PHE A 214 12.69 -25.04 -1.36
N ASP A 215 11.42 -24.87 -1.71
CA ASP A 215 10.68 -25.74 -2.62
C ASP A 215 9.87 -24.86 -3.58
N GLY A 216 9.90 -25.17 -4.86
CA GLY A 216 9.30 -24.39 -5.93
C GLY A 216 10.12 -23.16 -6.36
N LEU A 217 9.41 -22.23 -7.00
CA LEU A 217 9.94 -20.98 -7.50
C LEU A 217 10.62 -20.18 -6.37
N GLU A 218 11.69 -19.44 -6.62
CA GLU A 218 12.31 -18.51 -5.66
C GLU A 218 13.16 -17.43 -6.35
N PHE A 219 13.25 -16.26 -5.71
CA PHE A 219 14.10 -15.17 -6.18
C PHE A 219 15.59 -15.56 -6.24
N PRO A 220 16.38 -14.94 -7.13
CA PRO A 220 17.82 -15.13 -7.14
C PRO A 220 18.43 -14.74 -5.79
N ILE A 221 19.41 -15.53 -5.35
CA ILE A 221 20.15 -15.29 -4.12
C ILE A 221 21.12 -14.13 -4.33
N GLU A 222 21.03 -13.12 -3.48
CA GLU A 222 21.97 -12.02 -3.47
C GLU A 222 23.30 -12.46 -2.86
N ALA A 223 24.38 -12.42 -3.64
CA ALA A 223 25.70 -12.88 -3.21
C ALA A 223 26.20 -12.18 -1.92
N ALA A 224 25.83 -10.91 -1.71
CA ALA A 224 26.26 -10.14 -0.54
C ALA A 224 25.56 -10.56 0.76
N THR A 225 24.32 -11.04 0.69
CA THR A 225 23.48 -11.35 1.86
C THR A 225 23.21 -12.85 2.01
N GLY A 226 23.40 -13.64 0.95
CA GLY A 226 23.00 -15.04 0.88
C GLY A 226 21.49 -15.25 0.94
N GLN A 227 20.68 -14.21 0.70
CA GLN A 227 19.21 -14.26 0.81
C GLN A 227 18.53 -14.03 -0.55
N PRO A 228 17.33 -14.59 -0.78
CA PRO A 228 16.53 -14.28 -1.97
C PRO A 228 16.23 -12.77 -2.06
N SER A 229 16.51 -12.16 -3.22
CA SER A 229 16.37 -10.70 -3.39
C SER A 229 15.46 -10.33 -4.57
N SER A 230 14.25 -9.87 -4.23
CA SER A 230 13.35 -9.30 -5.24
C SER A 230 13.89 -8.02 -5.89
N THR A 231 14.73 -7.24 -5.20
CA THR A 231 15.31 -6.01 -5.76
C THR A 231 16.27 -6.30 -6.91
N ILE A 232 17.13 -7.31 -6.77
CA ILE A 232 18.08 -7.72 -7.82
C ILE A 232 17.32 -8.14 -9.07
N LEU A 233 16.36 -9.04 -8.89
CA LEU A 233 15.52 -9.51 -9.99
C LEU A 233 14.78 -8.35 -10.67
N ASN A 234 14.20 -7.44 -9.88
CA ASN A 234 13.36 -6.37 -10.40
C ASN A 234 14.16 -5.36 -11.23
N LYS A 235 15.33 -4.96 -10.72
CA LYS A 235 16.29 -4.13 -11.47
C LYS A 235 16.80 -4.85 -12.71
N GLY A 236 17.17 -6.13 -12.57
CA GLY A 236 17.70 -6.94 -13.64
C GLY A 236 16.72 -7.11 -14.80
N ALA A 237 15.45 -7.41 -14.50
CA ALA A 237 14.40 -7.55 -15.51
C ALA A 237 14.16 -6.24 -16.27
N MET A 238 14.11 -5.11 -15.55
CA MET A 238 13.96 -3.79 -16.19
C MET A 238 15.18 -3.44 -17.05
N ALA A 239 16.39 -3.67 -16.56
CA ALA A 239 17.62 -3.42 -17.33
C ALA A 239 17.70 -4.31 -18.57
N ALA A 240 17.46 -5.61 -18.42
CA ALA A 240 17.47 -6.59 -19.51
C ALA A 240 16.46 -6.22 -20.61
N SER A 241 15.24 -5.80 -20.21
CA SER A 241 14.19 -5.44 -21.15
C SER A 241 14.61 -4.34 -22.13
N VAL A 242 15.38 -3.34 -21.70
CA VAL A 242 15.76 -2.21 -22.58
C VAL A 242 17.17 -2.33 -23.17
N LYS A 243 17.97 -3.31 -22.73
CA LYS A 243 19.41 -3.41 -23.03
C LYS A 243 19.71 -3.49 -24.53
N ALA A 244 18.94 -4.32 -25.26
CA ALA A 244 19.16 -4.53 -26.69
C ALA A 244 18.80 -3.29 -27.54
N ILE A 245 17.89 -2.44 -27.04
CA ILE A 245 17.38 -1.27 -27.76
C ILE A 245 18.16 0.00 -27.38
N LYS A 246 18.46 0.17 -26.09
CA LYS A 246 19.11 1.36 -25.54
C LYS A 246 20.01 1.00 -24.36
N PRO A 247 21.27 0.57 -24.61
CA PRO A 247 22.21 0.15 -23.57
C PRO A 247 22.41 1.18 -22.45
N GLU A 248 22.39 2.48 -22.78
CA GLU A 248 22.53 3.56 -21.81
C GLU A 248 21.33 3.64 -20.85
N ALA A 249 20.12 3.27 -21.31
CA ALA A 249 18.95 3.18 -20.45
C ALA A 249 19.07 2.01 -19.47
N ALA A 250 19.55 0.85 -19.94
CA ALA A 250 19.85 -0.29 -19.08
C ALA A 250 20.89 0.06 -18.01
N LYS A 251 21.98 0.71 -18.40
CA LYS A 251 23.01 1.17 -17.46
C LYS A 251 22.45 2.11 -16.39
N ARG A 252 21.56 3.04 -16.76
CA ARG A 252 20.88 3.91 -15.78
C ARG A 252 20.04 3.13 -14.77
N VAL A 253 19.39 2.03 -15.20
CA VAL A 253 18.64 1.14 -14.29
C VAL A 253 19.60 0.44 -13.33
N GLU A 254 20.71 -0.09 -13.85
CA GLU A 254 21.74 -0.78 -13.07
C GLU A 254 22.37 0.15 -12.01
N ASP A 255 22.66 1.40 -12.39
CA ASP A 255 23.28 2.41 -11.52
C ASP A 255 22.31 3.02 -10.47
N GLU A 256 21.01 2.74 -10.54
CA GLU A 256 20.01 3.28 -9.60
C GLU A 256 20.19 2.72 -8.19
N ARG A 257 20.72 3.54 -7.28
CA ARG A 257 20.95 3.15 -5.88
C ARG A 257 19.67 3.15 -5.04
N ASN A 258 18.66 3.93 -5.41
CA ASN A 258 17.42 4.06 -4.65
C ASN A 258 16.22 3.47 -5.41
N TRP A 259 16.37 2.21 -5.84
CA TRP A 259 15.35 1.51 -6.64
C TRP A 259 13.96 1.57 -6.01
N ARG A 260 13.84 1.43 -4.69
CA ARG A 260 12.56 1.43 -3.98
C ARG A 260 11.69 2.67 -4.24
N PHE A 261 12.32 3.83 -4.48
CA PHE A 261 11.64 5.12 -4.58
C PHE A 261 11.90 5.85 -5.91
N ARG A 262 12.69 5.27 -6.81
CA ARG A 262 13.11 5.91 -8.07
C ARG A 262 12.94 5.01 -9.30
N TYR A 263 12.23 3.89 -9.17
CA TYR A 263 11.98 2.95 -10.28
C TYR A 263 11.02 3.52 -11.34
N ASP A 264 10.16 4.45 -10.95
CA ASP A 264 9.12 5.12 -11.75
C ASP A 264 9.69 5.74 -13.03
N ARG A 265 10.75 6.55 -12.92
CA ARG A 265 11.45 7.14 -14.08
C ARG A 265 11.94 6.10 -15.10
N HIS A 266 12.35 4.92 -14.64
CA HIS A 266 12.83 3.86 -15.51
C HIS A 266 11.68 3.13 -16.20
N LEU A 267 10.55 2.98 -15.52
CA LEU A 267 9.34 2.45 -16.13
C LEU A 267 8.77 3.40 -17.19
N ILE A 268 8.72 4.71 -16.90
CA ILE A 268 8.26 5.71 -17.87
C ILE A 268 9.14 5.68 -19.12
N GLU A 269 10.47 5.61 -18.95
CA GLU A 269 11.40 5.45 -20.08
C GLU A 269 11.18 4.12 -20.82
N ASN A 270 10.94 3.00 -20.11
CA ASN A 270 10.64 1.71 -20.73
C ASN A 270 9.39 1.78 -21.62
N VAL A 271 8.31 2.41 -21.15
CA VAL A 271 7.09 2.61 -21.94
C VAL A 271 7.36 3.53 -23.13
N LYS A 272 8.10 4.62 -22.95
CA LYS A 272 8.49 5.51 -24.06
C LYS A 272 9.25 4.77 -25.16
N LEU A 273 10.19 3.90 -24.78
CA LEU A 273 10.94 3.08 -25.74
C LEU A 273 10.02 2.08 -26.47
N CYS A 274 9.06 1.48 -25.78
CA CYS A 274 8.06 0.62 -26.44
C CYS A 274 7.19 1.40 -27.43
N LEU A 275 6.88 2.67 -27.17
CA LEU A 275 6.06 3.49 -28.07
C LEU A 275 6.84 4.02 -29.29
N ALA A 276 8.17 4.02 -29.24
CA ALA A 276 9.01 4.50 -30.32
C ALA A 276 8.90 3.63 -31.57
N ASP A 277 8.97 2.29 -31.43
CA ASP A 277 8.84 1.34 -32.54
C ASP A 277 8.07 0.08 -32.07
N PRO A 278 7.05 -0.39 -32.82
CA PRO A 278 6.32 -1.63 -32.52
C PRO A 278 7.18 -2.89 -32.38
N GLU A 279 8.23 -3.04 -33.18
CA GLU A 279 9.15 -4.18 -33.11
C GLU A 279 9.97 -4.12 -31.83
N ASP A 280 10.39 -2.93 -31.43
CA ASP A 280 11.14 -2.72 -30.20
C ASP A 280 10.25 -2.98 -28.97
N ALA A 281 8.96 -2.64 -29.02
CA ALA A 281 8.02 -3.02 -27.96
C ALA A 281 7.97 -4.54 -27.72
N ILE A 282 8.00 -5.33 -28.81
CA ILE A 282 8.00 -6.79 -28.75
C ILE A 282 9.34 -7.29 -28.21
N LYS A 283 10.47 -6.78 -28.72
CA LYS A 283 11.81 -7.16 -28.25
C LYS A 283 12.01 -6.84 -26.77
N ILE A 284 11.57 -5.66 -26.32
CA ILE A 284 11.66 -5.23 -24.92
C ILE A 284 10.85 -6.15 -24.02
N SER A 285 9.61 -6.44 -24.44
CA SER A 285 8.71 -7.32 -23.70
C SER A 285 9.26 -8.74 -23.59
N GLN A 286 9.74 -9.29 -24.70
CA GLN A 286 10.34 -10.63 -24.76
C GLN A 286 11.60 -10.72 -23.88
N ALA A 287 12.51 -9.75 -23.98
CA ALA A 287 13.76 -9.74 -23.19
C ALA A 287 13.50 -9.66 -21.68
N GLY A 288 12.49 -8.89 -21.27
CA GLY A 288 12.08 -8.82 -19.87
C GLY A 288 11.54 -10.16 -19.34
N LEU A 289 10.72 -10.85 -20.13
CA LEU A 289 10.17 -12.18 -19.78
C LEU A 289 11.26 -13.27 -19.78
N ASP A 290 12.14 -13.28 -20.77
CA ASP A 290 13.24 -14.24 -20.86
C ASP A 290 14.16 -14.12 -19.65
N TYR A 291 14.53 -12.88 -19.27
CA TYR A 291 15.31 -12.64 -18.06
C TYR A 291 14.64 -13.24 -16.82
N LEU A 292 13.32 -13.05 -16.66
CA LEU A 292 12.60 -13.58 -15.50
C LEU A 292 12.61 -15.11 -15.47
N HIS A 293 12.37 -15.77 -16.61
CA HIS A 293 12.36 -17.23 -16.69
C HIS A 293 13.73 -17.86 -16.48
N GLU A 294 14.80 -17.16 -16.87
CA GLU A 294 16.18 -17.64 -16.71
C GLU A 294 16.74 -17.37 -15.31
N ASN A 295 16.33 -16.28 -14.65
CA ASN A 295 16.94 -15.85 -13.38
C ASN A 295 16.10 -16.21 -12.14
N PHE A 296 14.83 -16.58 -12.29
CA PHE A 296 14.12 -17.25 -11.20
C PHE A 296 14.68 -18.65 -11.00
N SER A 297 15.00 -18.98 -9.75
CA SER A 297 15.36 -20.34 -9.37
C SER A 297 14.10 -21.17 -9.12
N PHE A 298 14.19 -22.47 -9.38
CA PHE A 298 13.18 -23.45 -9.01
C PHE A 298 13.86 -24.57 -8.24
N TYR A 299 13.34 -24.86 -7.05
CA TYR A 299 13.87 -25.89 -6.17
C TYR A 299 12.94 -27.11 -6.18
N ARG A 300 13.50 -28.29 -6.37
CA ARG A 300 12.77 -29.56 -6.26
C ARG A 300 13.68 -30.62 -5.68
N ASN A 301 13.23 -31.34 -4.67
CA ASN A 301 14.02 -32.41 -4.04
C ASN A 301 15.44 -31.99 -3.62
N LYS A 302 15.59 -30.73 -3.18
CA LYS A 302 16.87 -30.06 -2.83
C LYS A 302 17.80 -29.75 -4.01
N GLU A 303 17.40 -30.04 -5.25
CA GLU A 303 18.10 -29.58 -6.45
C GLU A 303 17.59 -28.21 -6.88
N GLN A 304 18.49 -27.38 -7.37
CA GLN A 304 18.20 -26.06 -7.93
C GLN A 304 18.33 -26.12 -9.45
N MET A 305 17.33 -25.59 -10.16
CA MET A 305 17.36 -25.39 -11.61
C MET A 305 16.78 -24.01 -11.95
N SER A 306 16.91 -23.55 -13.19
CA SER A 306 16.19 -22.35 -13.62
C SER A 306 14.69 -22.65 -13.72
N PHE A 307 13.85 -21.63 -13.58
CA PHE A 307 12.40 -21.81 -13.76
C PHE A 307 12.07 -22.29 -15.19
N LYS A 308 12.80 -21.79 -16.20
CA LYS A 308 12.72 -22.26 -17.58
C LYS A 308 12.99 -23.76 -17.70
N ASP A 309 14.03 -24.26 -17.05
CA ASP A 309 14.37 -25.70 -17.07
C ASP A 309 13.32 -26.53 -16.34
N ALA A 310 12.81 -26.05 -15.20
CA ALA A 310 11.74 -26.73 -14.46
C ALA A 310 10.46 -26.90 -15.30
N MET A 311 10.03 -25.84 -15.99
CA MET A 311 8.84 -25.86 -16.85
C MET A 311 8.98 -26.81 -18.06
N THR A 312 10.22 -27.09 -18.46
CA THR A 312 10.56 -27.96 -19.60
C THR A 312 10.75 -29.41 -19.18
N ASN A 313 11.47 -29.66 -18.09
CA ASN A 313 11.95 -31.00 -17.71
C ASN A 313 11.02 -31.75 -16.77
N ILE A 314 10.15 -31.05 -16.02
CA ILE A 314 9.19 -31.69 -15.10
C ILE A 314 7.92 -32.07 -15.87
N ASN A 315 7.65 -33.38 -15.94
CA ASN A 315 6.57 -33.96 -16.75
C ASN A 315 5.40 -34.53 -15.92
N SER A 316 5.47 -34.48 -14.59
CA SER A 316 4.36 -34.83 -13.70
C SER A 316 3.12 -33.97 -14.00
N THR A 317 1.92 -34.51 -13.74
CA THR A 317 0.65 -33.83 -14.00
C THR A 317 -0.39 -34.21 -12.95
N PHE A 318 -1.57 -33.58 -13.02
CA PHE A 318 -2.72 -33.85 -12.16
C PHE A 318 -3.79 -34.69 -12.87
N TYR A 319 -4.60 -35.38 -12.07
CA TYR A 319 -5.89 -35.90 -12.50
C TYR A 319 -6.94 -34.78 -12.40
N THR A 320 -8.10 -34.97 -13.03
CA THR A 320 -9.17 -33.97 -13.09
C THR A 320 -10.39 -34.43 -12.31
N GLY A 321 -10.78 -33.68 -11.29
CA GLY A 321 -12.11 -33.76 -10.69
C GLY A 321 -13.09 -32.85 -11.43
N ILE A 322 -14.36 -33.25 -11.50
CA ILE A 322 -15.44 -32.49 -12.15
C ILE A 322 -16.61 -32.40 -11.18
N LEU A 323 -17.08 -31.18 -10.93
CA LEU A 323 -18.26 -30.89 -10.13
C LEU A 323 -19.25 -30.08 -10.96
N LYS A 324 -20.40 -30.66 -11.26
CA LYS A 324 -21.48 -29.97 -11.97
C LYS A 324 -22.37 -29.23 -10.97
N GLY A 325 -22.74 -27.99 -11.29
CA GLY A 325 -23.70 -27.23 -10.52
C GLY A 325 -25.11 -27.81 -10.56
N GLU A 326 -25.91 -27.52 -9.54
CA GLU A 326 -27.24 -28.12 -9.33
C GLU A 326 -28.39 -27.18 -9.73
N LYS A 327 -28.07 -25.92 -10.07
CA LYS A 327 -29.09 -24.94 -10.46
C LYS A 327 -29.25 -24.90 -11.98
N GLU A 328 -30.46 -24.58 -12.44
CA GLU A 328 -30.70 -24.28 -13.84
C GLU A 328 -30.30 -22.84 -14.17
N ARG A 329 -29.88 -22.59 -15.42
CA ARG A 329 -29.59 -21.23 -15.87
C ARG A 329 -30.90 -20.47 -16.06
N THR A 330 -31.12 -19.47 -15.21
CA THR A 330 -32.28 -18.57 -15.28
C THR A 330 -31.93 -17.18 -15.81
N THR A 331 -30.64 -16.84 -15.87
CA THR A 331 -30.14 -15.52 -16.29
C THR A 331 -30.41 -15.28 -17.77
N LYS A 332 -31.23 -14.26 -18.08
CA LYS A 332 -31.50 -13.76 -19.44
C LYS A 332 -30.97 -12.35 -19.69
N THR A 333 -30.61 -11.63 -18.63
CA THR A 333 -30.15 -10.24 -18.68
C THR A 333 -28.83 -10.12 -17.92
N TYR A 334 -27.93 -9.28 -18.45
CA TYR A 334 -26.69 -8.97 -17.75
C TYR A 334 -26.95 -7.98 -16.61
N THR A 335 -26.38 -8.27 -15.43
CA THR A 335 -26.61 -7.48 -14.21
C THR A 335 -25.30 -6.92 -13.70
N VAL A 336 -25.28 -5.64 -13.37
CA VAL A 336 -24.14 -4.97 -12.73
C VAL A 336 -24.58 -4.41 -11.37
N PRO A 337 -24.08 -4.97 -10.25
CA PRO A 337 -24.25 -4.37 -8.95
C PRO A 337 -23.59 -2.99 -8.93
N TYR A 338 -24.29 -1.95 -8.48
CA TYR A 338 -23.71 -0.62 -8.31
C TYR A 338 -24.39 0.11 -7.15
N LYS A 339 -23.59 0.44 -6.12
CA LYS A 339 -24.09 0.98 -4.84
C LYS A 339 -25.17 0.02 -4.29
N ASP A 340 -26.37 0.52 -4.01
CA ASP A 340 -27.48 -0.26 -3.45
C ASP A 340 -28.41 -0.85 -4.53
N LYS A 341 -28.00 -0.83 -5.81
CA LYS A 341 -28.81 -1.25 -6.96
C LYS A 341 -28.21 -2.43 -7.73
N GLN A 342 -29.09 -3.16 -8.41
CA GLN A 342 -28.75 -4.17 -9.41
C GLN A 342 -29.16 -3.64 -10.79
N LEU A 343 -28.21 -3.05 -11.53
CA LEU A 343 -28.51 -2.38 -12.78
C LEU A 343 -28.65 -3.41 -13.92
N GLN A 344 -29.69 -3.27 -14.73
CA GLN A 344 -29.96 -4.10 -15.91
C GLN A 344 -30.59 -3.27 -17.04
N GLY A 345 -30.50 -3.78 -18.27
CA GLY A 345 -31.18 -3.21 -19.43
C GLY A 345 -30.95 -1.70 -19.59
N ALA A 346 -32.04 -0.93 -19.74
CA ALA A 346 -31.97 0.52 -19.94
C ALA A 346 -31.34 1.29 -18.76
N GLU A 347 -31.52 0.84 -17.52
CA GLU A 347 -30.92 1.50 -16.35
C GLU A 347 -29.39 1.36 -16.38
N LEU A 348 -28.90 0.17 -16.73
CA LEU A 348 -27.47 -0.06 -16.91
C LEU A 348 -26.91 0.79 -18.07
N LEU A 349 -27.57 0.80 -19.24
CA LEU A 349 -27.12 1.62 -20.38
C LEU A 349 -27.00 3.11 -20.02
N LYS A 350 -27.98 3.65 -19.30
CA LYS A 350 -27.94 5.02 -18.80
C LYS A 350 -26.77 5.25 -17.84
N GLN A 351 -26.51 4.31 -16.92
CA GLN A 351 -25.39 4.46 -15.99
C GLN A 351 -24.03 4.44 -16.70
N LEU A 352 -23.89 3.61 -17.76
CA LEU A 352 -22.67 3.59 -18.57
C LEU A 352 -22.46 4.94 -19.28
N ASP A 353 -23.51 5.57 -19.78
CA ASP A 353 -23.46 6.93 -20.35
C ASP A 353 -23.02 7.97 -19.33
N GLU A 354 -23.51 7.86 -18.10
CA GLU A 354 -23.12 8.75 -17.00
C GLU A 354 -21.64 8.58 -16.64
N TRP A 355 -21.13 7.35 -16.58
CA TRP A 355 -19.70 7.09 -16.33
C TRP A 355 -18.80 7.60 -17.45
N ALA A 356 -19.17 7.36 -18.71
CA ALA A 356 -18.41 7.86 -19.85
C ALA A 356 -18.41 9.39 -19.89
N LYS A 357 -19.57 10.03 -19.69
CA LYS A 357 -19.70 11.49 -19.64
C LYS A 357 -18.94 12.11 -18.48
N TYR A 358 -18.95 11.47 -17.31
CA TYR A 358 -18.20 11.96 -16.16
C TYR A 358 -16.69 11.82 -16.37
N GLY A 359 -16.26 10.79 -17.11
CA GLY A 359 -14.85 10.50 -17.43
C GLY A 359 -14.25 9.40 -16.58
N THR A 360 -15.07 8.51 -16.00
CA THR A 360 -14.59 7.35 -15.23
C THR A 360 -14.20 6.16 -16.11
N ILE A 361 -14.73 6.11 -17.33
CA ILE A 361 -14.47 5.07 -18.32
C ILE A 361 -14.26 5.67 -19.70
N GLU A 362 -13.54 4.96 -20.56
CA GLU A 362 -13.45 5.33 -21.97
C GLU A 362 -14.74 4.97 -22.73
N PRO A 363 -15.12 5.73 -23.79
CA PRO A 363 -16.32 5.47 -24.59
C PRO A 363 -16.40 4.03 -25.13
N GLU A 364 -15.27 3.45 -25.51
CA GLU A 364 -15.18 2.08 -26.01
C GLU A 364 -15.52 1.06 -24.93
N ALA A 365 -15.19 1.34 -23.65
CA ALA A 365 -15.59 0.48 -22.53
C ALA A 365 -17.12 0.53 -22.33
N ARG A 366 -17.72 1.72 -22.46
CA ARG A 366 -19.17 1.90 -22.43
C ARG A 366 -19.83 1.09 -23.54
N ASP A 367 -19.35 1.24 -24.77
CA ASP A 367 -19.94 0.59 -25.94
C ASP A 367 -19.80 -0.93 -25.87
N ALA A 368 -18.64 -1.44 -25.44
CA ALA A 368 -18.39 -2.86 -25.24
C ALA A 368 -19.38 -3.49 -24.25
N ILE A 369 -19.56 -2.88 -23.07
CA ILE A 369 -20.51 -3.39 -22.06
C ILE A 369 -21.96 -3.28 -22.59
N ALA A 370 -22.29 -2.19 -23.29
CA ALA A 370 -23.60 -2.03 -23.91
C ALA A 370 -23.88 -3.11 -24.97
N MET A 371 -22.88 -3.56 -25.72
CA MET A 371 -23.02 -4.67 -26.66
C MET A 371 -23.36 -5.99 -25.95
N VAL A 372 -22.71 -6.30 -24.82
CA VAL A 372 -23.07 -7.50 -24.02
C VAL A 372 -24.52 -7.43 -23.54
N VAL A 373 -24.98 -6.26 -23.09
CA VAL A 373 -26.37 -6.06 -22.65
C VAL A 373 -27.38 -6.24 -23.78
N LYS A 374 -27.00 -5.88 -25.01
CA LYS A 374 -27.86 -5.94 -26.21
C LYS A 374 -27.86 -7.31 -26.90
N ASN A 375 -26.90 -8.19 -26.59
CA ASN A 375 -26.74 -9.51 -27.19
C ASN A 375 -26.89 -10.60 -26.10
N PRO A 376 -28.14 -10.89 -25.65
CA PRO A 376 -28.39 -11.83 -24.55
C PRO A 376 -27.89 -13.26 -24.84
N GLU A 377 -27.71 -13.63 -26.11
CA GLU A 377 -27.13 -14.91 -26.51
C GLU A 377 -25.65 -15.05 -26.12
N TRP A 378 -24.91 -13.96 -25.90
CA TRP A 378 -23.53 -14.00 -25.39
C TRP A 378 -23.45 -14.39 -23.91
N LEU A 379 -24.59 -14.45 -23.22
CA LEU A 379 -24.67 -14.83 -21.82
C LEU A 379 -24.72 -16.35 -21.62
N ASP A 380 -24.88 -17.12 -22.70
CA ASP A 380 -24.73 -18.56 -22.68
C ASP A 380 -23.26 -18.94 -22.76
N LEU A 381 -22.67 -19.35 -21.64
CA LEU A 381 -21.27 -19.77 -21.57
C LEU A 381 -21.11 -21.30 -21.47
N SER A 382 -22.18 -22.06 -21.72
CA SER A 382 -22.18 -23.51 -21.51
C SER A 382 -21.18 -24.28 -22.39
N ASP A 383 -20.74 -23.68 -23.50
CA ASP A 383 -19.73 -24.21 -24.43
C ASP A 383 -18.34 -23.60 -24.25
N LYS A 384 -18.14 -22.71 -23.27
CA LYS A 384 -16.87 -21.99 -23.03
C LYS A 384 -16.12 -22.54 -21.82
N TYR A 385 -14.80 -22.62 -21.94
CA TYR A 385 -13.89 -23.13 -20.91
C TYR A 385 -12.94 -22.04 -20.42
N PHE A 386 -13.09 -21.66 -19.15
CA PHE A 386 -12.31 -20.59 -18.52
C PHE A 386 -11.35 -21.17 -17.49
N VAL A 387 -10.05 -21.02 -17.72
CA VAL A 387 -9.03 -21.32 -16.70
C VAL A 387 -8.83 -20.11 -15.82
N LEU A 388 -9.01 -20.26 -14.50
CA LEU A 388 -8.77 -19.20 -13.53
C LEU A 388 -7.53 -19.53 -12.71
N LEU A 389 -6.40 -18.90 -13.05
CA LEU A 389 -5.19 -18.94 -12.22
C LEU A 389 -5.41 -18.02 -11.02
N GLY A 390 -5.76 -18.61 -9.86
CA GLY A 390 -6.28 -17.92 -8.68
C GLY A 390 -7.80 -17.84 -8.68
N ALA A 391 -8.48 -18.99 -8.75
CA ALA A 391 -9.94 -19.09 -8.85
C ALA A 391 -10.70 -18.40 -7.68
N GLY A 392 -10.16 -18.47 -6.47
CA GLY A 392 -10.68 -17.80 -5.27
C GLY A 392 -10.25 -16.34 -5.12
N SER A 393 -9.59 -15.75 -6.13
CA SER A 393 -9.21 -14.34 -6.12
C SER A 393 -10.44 -13.43 -6.08
N ALA A 394 -10.41 -12.43 -5.21
CA ALA A 394 -11.49 -11.45 -5.03
C ALA A 394 -11.87 -10.73 -6.34
N MET A 395 -10.88 -10.43 -7.20
CA MET A 395 -11.11 -9.76 -8.48
C MET A 395 -11.43 -10.74 -9.63
N GLY A 396 -11.34 -12.05 -9.39
CA GLY A 396 -11.64 -13.06 -10.41
C GLY A 396 -13.13 -13.10 -10.78
N PRO A 397 -13.48 -13.47 -12.02
CA PRO A 397 -14.87 -13.47 -12.50
C PRO A 397 -15.65 -14.75 -12.14
N LEU A 398 -15.14 -15.59 -11.23
CA LEU A 398 -15.66 -16.94 -10.94
C LEU A 398 -17.19 -16.96 -10.76
N LEU A 399 -17.71 -16.14 -9.85
CA LEU A 399 -19.15 -16.15 -9.53
C LEU A 399 -20.01 -15.75 -10.73
N VAL A 400 -19.56 -14.76 -11.50
CA VAL A 400 -20.30 -14.30 -12.69
C VAL A 400 -20.27 -15.39 -13.77
N LEU A 401 -19.11 -15.98 -14.04
CA LEU A 401 -18.97 -17.07 -15.02
C LEU A 401 -19.83 -18.29 -14.65
N LEU A 402 -19.79 -18.73 -13.39
CA LEU A 402 -20.61 -19.83 -12.91
C LEU A 402 -22.11 -19.52 -13.04
N SER A 403 -22.53 -18.29 -12.73
CA SER A 403 -23.94 -17.87 -12.87
C SER A 403 -24.45 -17.87 -14.32
N LEU A 404 -23.55 -17.76 -15.29
CA LEU A 404 -23.82 -17.79 -16.72
C LEU A 404 -23.68 -19.20 -17.34
N GLY A 405 -23.37 -20.21 -16.52
CA GLY A 405 -23.27 -21.60 -16.93
C GLY A 405 -21.92 -22.00 -17.52
N ALA A 406 -20.86 -21.21 -17.28
CA ALA A 406 -19.53 -21.50 -17.81
C ALA A 406 -18.92 -22.80 -17.27
N ASN A 407 -18.01 -23.39 -18.04
CA ASN A 407 -17.08 -24.41 -17.56
C ASN A 407 -15.83 -23.72 -17.01
N VAL A 408 -15.61 -23.81 -15.70
CA VAL A 408 -14.49 -23.17 -15.01
C VAL A 408 -13.45 -24.21 -14.60
N ILE A 409 -12.24 -24.08 -15.12
CA ILE A 409 -11.06 -24.84 -14.72
C ILE A 409 -10.32 -24.05 -13.65
N ALA A 410 -10.46 -24.47 -12.39
CA ALA A 410 -9.96 -23.73 -11.24
C ALA A 410 -8.54 -24.17 -10.85
N VAL A 411 -7.64 -23.19 -10.74
CA VAL A 411 -6.31 -23.34 -10.15
C VAL A 411 -6.27 -22.49 -8.88
N ASP A 412 -6.19 -23.15 -7.73
CA ASP A 412 -6.03 -22.51 -6.43
C ASP A 412 -5.34 -23.44 -5.42
N LEU A 413 -4.87 -22.87 -4.31
CA LEU A 413 -4.08 -23.53 -3.29
C LEU A 413 -4.80 -24.76 -2.74
N ASN A 414 -4.03 -25.82 -2.50
CA ASN A 414 -4.48 -27.01 -1.79
C ASN A 414 -4.75 -26.67 -0.30
N ARG A 415 -5.92 -26.10 -0.03
CA ARG A 415 -6.41 -25.70 1.28
C ARG A 415 -7.89 -26.01 1.37
N GLU A 416 -8.26 -26.84 2.33
CA GLU A 416 -9.63 -27.34 2.51
C GLU A 416 -10.70 -26.24 2.44
N ASN A 417 -10.50 -25.11 3.13
CA ASN A 417 -11.48 -24.01 3.16
C ASN A 417 -11.73 -23.36 1.79
N ILE A 418 -10.70 -23.28 0.92
CA ILE A 418 -10.85 -22.72 -0.43
C ILE A 418 -11.76 -23.65 -1.24
N TRP A 419 -11.47 -24.95 -1.23
CA TRP A 419 -12.21 -25.93 -2.01
C TRP A 419 -13.62 -26.17 -1.51
N LYS A 420 -13.86 -26.14 -0.18
CA LYS A 420 -15.22 -26.14 0.38
C LYS A 420 -16.05 -24.96 -0.16
N ASN A 421 -15.45 -23.76 -0.19
CA ASN A 421 -16.12 -22.58 -0.70
C ASN A 421 -16.38 -22.69 -2.22
N LEU A 422 -15.39 -23.09 -3.02
CA LEU A 422 -15.55 -23.27 -4.47
C LEU A 422 -16.62 -24.32 -4.81
N PHE A 423 -16.66 -25.44 -4.10
CA PHE A 423 -17.65 -26.49 -4.30
C PHE A 423 -19.05 -25.98 -3.95
N THR A 424 -19.18 -25.28 -2.82
CA THR A 424 -20.46 -24.67 -2.40
C THR A 424 -20.96 -23.67 -3.43
N GLN A 425 -20.09 -22.79 -3.94
CA GLN A 425 -20.45 -21.82 -4.98
C GLN A 425 -20.87 -22.50 -6.28
N THR A 426 -20.17 -23.57 -6.67
CA THR A 426 -20.45 -24.33 -7.89
C THR A 426 -21.80 -25.04 -7.80
N LYS A 427 -22.07 -25.78 -6.71
CA LYS A 427 -23.35 -26.46 -6.46
C LYS A 427 -24.53 -25.48 -6.54
N ASN A 428 -24.33 -24.25 -6.06
CA ASN A 428 -25.33 -23.17 -6.11
C ASN A 428 -25.38 -22.40 -7.45
N SER A 429 -24.83 -22.95 -8.53
CA SER A 429 -24.77 -22.31 -9.85
C SER A 429 -25.18 -23.27 -10.97
N PRO A 430 -25.41 -22.78 -12.20
CA PRO A 430 -25.56 -23.62 -13.39
C PRO A 430 -24.23 -24.02 -14.06
N GLY A 431 -23.09 -23.52 -13.58
CA GLY A 431 -21.78 -23.79 -14.16
C GLY A 431 -21.18 -25.14 -13.73
N THR A 432 -20.06 -25.49 -14.36
CA THR A 432 -19.28 -26.70 -14.05
C THR A 432 -17.89 -26.31 -13.59
N LEU A 433 -17.39 -26.92 -12.51
CA LEU A 433 -16.05 -26.73 -11.98
C LEU A 433 -15.17 -27.94 -12.31
N TYR A 434 -14.03 -27.70 -12.94
CA TYR A 434 -12.95 -28.65 -13.16
C TYR A 434 -11.79 -28.27 -12.22
N TYR A 435 -11.18 -29.25 -11.55
CA TYR A 435 -10.16 -28.98 -10.55
C TYR A 435 -9.11 -30.09 -10.46
N PRO A 436 -7.87 -29.79 -10.07
CA PRO A 436 -6.80 -30.78 -10.03
C PRO A 436 -6.91 -31.65 -8.76
N ILE A 437 -6.73 -32.95 -8.93
CA ILE A 437 -6.67 -33.96 -7.87
C ILE A 437 -5.44 -34.86 -8.05
N ARG A 438 -4.98 -35.51 -6.98
CA ARG A 438 -3.66 -36.20 -6.95
C ARG A 438 -3.70 -37.67 -7.35
N LYS A 439 -4.86 -38.30 -7.30
CA LYS A 439 -5.11 -39.69 -7.73
C LYS A 439 -6.38 -39.77 -8.58
N PRO A 440 -6.66 -40.88 -9.29
CA PRO A 440 -7.91 -41.07 -10.01
C PRO A 440 -9.14 -40.81 -9.15
N PHE A 441 -10.22 -40.29 -9.74
CA PHE A 441 -11.42 -39.87 -9.02
C PHE A 441 -12.08 -41.05 -8.27
N GLU A 442 -12.02 -42.25 -8.86
CA GLU A 442 -12.60 -43.48 -8.36
C GLU A 442 -11.89 -44.00 -7.08
N GLU A 443 -10.69 -43.52 -6.79
CA GLU A 443 -9.92 -43.93 -5.61
C GLU A 443 -10.24 -43.10 -4.35
N TYR A 444 -11.11 -42.10 -4.44
CA TYR A 444 -11.55 -41.32 -3.29
C TYR A 444 -12.79 -41.93 -2.64
N ALA A 445 -12.75 -42.10 -1.31
CA ALA A 445 -13.84 -42.72 -0.56
C ALA A 445 -14.99 -41.74 -0.26
N SER A 446 -14.75 -40.43 -0.31
CA SER A 446 -15.73 -39.40 0.02
C SER A 446 -15.42 -38.04 -0.59
N GLU A 447 -16.42 -37.16 -0.68
CA GLU A 447 -16.24 -35.75 -1.10
C GLU A 447 -15.27 -35.01 -0.16
N ASP A 448 -15.30 -35.29 1.15
CA ASP A 448 -14.38 -34.66 2.11
C ASP A 448 -12.91 -35.02 1.84
N GLU A 449 -12.64 -36.25 1.39
CA GLU A 449 -11.29 -36.66 0.98
C GLU A 449 -10.85 -35.93 -0.30
N ILE A 450 -11.77 -35.77 -1.26
CA ILE A 450 -11.54 -35.01 -2.49
C ILE A 450 -11.21 -33.56 -2.16
N VAL A 451 -12.01 -32.90 -1.32
CA VAL A 451 -11.81 -31.50 -0.92
C VAL A 451 -10.47 -31.27 -0.24
N LYS A 452 -10.00 -32.23 0.58
CA LYS A 452 -8.66 -32.18 1.20
C LYS A 452 -7.52 -32.42 0.22
N SER A 453 -7.78 -33.14 -0.87
CA SER A 453 -6.79 -33.46 -1.90
C SER A 453 -6.76 -32.45 -3.05
N ALA A 454 -7.87 -31.74 -3.28
CA ALA A 454 -8.04 -30.82 -4.37
C ALA A 454 -7.09 -29.62 -4.31
N GLY A 455 -6.70 -29.15 -5.49
CA GLY A 455 -5.90 -27.96 -5.67
C GLY A 455 -4.41 -28.21 -5.79
N CYS A 456 -3.74 -27.13 -6.13
CA CYS A 456 -2.33 -27.09 -6.52
C CYS A 456 -1.73 -25.73 -6.17
N ASN A 457 -0.41 -25.63 -6.16
CA ASN A 457 0.28 -24.41 -5.77
C ASN A 457 1.09 -23.84 -6.93
N LEU A 458 0.77 -22.60 -7.35
CA LEU A 458 1.49 -21.90 -8.42
C LEU A 458 2.99 -21.76 -8.16
N PHE A 459 3.46 -21.77 -6.90
CA PHE A 459 4.89 -21.68 -6.61
C PHE A 459 5.60 -23.01 -6.75
N THR A 460 5.01 -24.09 -6.24
CA THR A 460 5.68 -25.39 -6.12
C THR A 460 5.28 -26.37 -7.21
N GLU A 461 4.19 -26.13 -7.93
CA GLU A 461 3.58 -27.08 -8.87
C GLU A 461 3.24 -26.43 -10.24
N ALA A 462 3.91 -25.32 -10.60
CA ALA A 462 3.68 -24.66 -11.89
C ALA A 462 3.90 -25.57 -13.12
N PRO A 463 4.95 -26.44 -13.16
CA PRO A 463 5.12 -27.39 -14.25
C PRO A 463 3.99 -28.41 -14.34
N GLU A 464 3.51 -28.91 -13.21
CA GLU A 464 2.39 -29.85 -13.13
C GLU A 464 1.08 -29.21 -13.61
N ILE A 465 0.82 -27.95 -13.21
CA ILE A 465 -0.34 -27.17 -13.68
C ILE A 465 -0.26 -26.98 -15.20
N LYS A 466 0.92 -26.62 -15.72
CA LYS A 466 1.18 -26.48 -17.16
C LYS A 466 0.89 -27.77 -17.92
N ASN A 467 1.38 -28.91 -17.44
CA ASN A 467 1.15 -30.22 -18.06
C ASN A 467 -0.34 -30.57 -18.06
N TRP A 468 -1.03 -30.35 -16.94
CA TRP A 468 -2.46 -30.61 -16.79
C TRP A 468 -3.31 -29.76 -17.74
N LEU A 469 -3.06 -28.45 -17.80
CA LEU A 469 -3.79 -27.54 -18.69
C LEU A 469 -3.52 -27.80 -20.18
N THR A 470 -2.37 -28.40 -20.51
CA THR A 470 -2.04 -28.81 -21.89
C THR A 470 -2.85 -30.03 -22.34
N THR A 471 -3.42 -30.82 -21.43
CA THR A 471 -4.15 -32.05 -21.78
C THR A 471 -5.64 -32.00 -21.44
N ILE A 472 -6.07 -31.17 -20.49
CA ILE A 472 -7.48 -31.04 -20.10
C ILE A 472 -8.35 -30.53 -21.26
N VAL A 473 -9.50 -31.17 -21.50
CA VAL A 473 -10.47 -30.82 -22.56
C VAL A 473 -9.82 -30.55 -23.93
N PRO A 474 -9.13 -31.54 -24.52
CA PRO A 474 -8.13 -31.31 -25.57
C PRO A 474 -8.62 -30.70 -26.89
N ASN A 475 -9.93 -30.77 -27.16
CA ASN A 475 -10.53 -30.22 -28.37
C ASN A 475 -11.14 -28.83 -28.17
N GLU A 476 -11.15 -28.32 -26.94
CA GLU A 476 -11.82 -27.07 -26.58
C GLU A 476 -10.83 -25.90 -26.49
N PRO A 477 -11.18 -24.71 -27.01
CA PRO A 477 -10.42 -23.49 -26.75
C PRO A 477 -10.42 -23.15 -25.25
N LEU A 478 -9.27 -22.73 -24.73
CA LEU A 478 -9.16 -22.26 -23.34
C LEU A 478 -9.10 -20.73 -23.27
N ILE A 479 -9.91 -20.13 -22.40
CA ILE A 479 -9.77 -18.74 -21.99
C ILE A 479 -9.03 -18.70 -20.65
N VAL A 480 -7.75 -18.36 -20.66
CA VAL A 480 -6.88 -18.43 -19.48
C VAL A 480 -6.72 -17.05 -18.87
N GLY A 481 -7.27 -16.86 -17.67
CA GLY A 481 -7.16 -15.62 -16.92
C GLY A 481 -6.21 -15.71 -15.73
N ALA A 482 -5.34 -14.71 -15.60
CA ALA A 482 -4.37 -14.59 -14.51
C ALA A 482 -4.86 -13.63 -13.42
N TYR A 483 -5.51 -14.17 -12.38
CA TYR A 483 -6.20 -13.40 -11.34
C TYR A 483 -5.53 -13.47 -9.96
N ALA A 484 -4.58 -14.38 -9.76
CA ALA A 484 -3.89 -14.54 -8.48
C ALA A 484 -3.10 -13.27 -8.13
N TYR A 485 -3.28 -12.80 -6.91
CA TYR A 485 -2.67 -11.59 -6.38
C TYR A 485 -2.15 -11.83 -4.96
N LEU A 486 -0.96 -11.30 -4.67
CA LEU A 486 -0.32 -11.34 -3.36
C LEU A 486 0.39 -10.00 -3.12
N ASP A 487 0.71 -9.69 -1.87
CA ASP A 487 1.39 -8.43 -1.53
C ASP A 487 2.91 -8.52 -1.71
N GLY A 488 3.52 -7.40 -2.10
CA GLY A 488 4.97 -7.22 -2.10
C GLY A 488 5.70 -8.18 -3.05
N PRO A 489 6.85 -8.77 -2.64
CA PRO A 489 7.61 -9.69 -3.48
C PRO A 489 6.80 -10.88 -4.00
N LEU A 490 5.89 -11.45 -3.20
CA LEU A 490 5.12 -12.61 -3.60
C LEU A 490 4.24 -12.36 -4.84
N HIS A 491 3.87 -11.10 -5.12
CA HIS A 491 3.16 -10.73 -6.34
C HIS A 491 3.98 -11.02 -7.60
N VAL A 492 5.28 -10.70 -7.58
CA VAL A 492 6.18 -10.96 -8.71
C VAL A 492 6.31 -12.46 -8.90
N LYS A 493 6.52 -13.19 -7.80
CA LYS A 493 6.65 -14.65 -7.78
C LYS A 493 5.42 -15.33 -8.42
N VAL A 494 4.20 -14.92 -8.02
CA VAL A 494 2.97 -15.51 -8.60
C VAL A 494 2.75 -15.09 -10.04
N SER A 495 3.14 -13.86 -10.40
CA SER A 495 3.04 -13.38 -11.79
C SER A 495 3.96 -14.15 -12.72
N VAL A 496 5.20 -14.46 -12.30
CA VAL A 496 6.12 -15.28 -13.08
C VAL A 496 5.66 -16.73 -13.19
N ALA A 497 5.12 -17.31 -12.11
CA ALA A 497 4.54 -18.65 -12.18
C ALA A 497 3.40 -18.75 -13.20
N MET A 498 2.46 -17.79 -13.15
CA MET A 498 1.36 -17.71 -14.12
C MET A 498 1.87 -17.43 -15.54
N ASP A 499 2.87 -16.56 -15.70
CA ASP A 499 3.48 -16.30 -17.01
C ASP A 499 4.12 -17.55 -17.61
N GLY A 500 4.87 -18.32 -16.83
CA GLY A 500 5.48 -19.57 -17.29
C GLY A 500 4.42 -20.56 -17.81
N ILE A 501 3.31 -20.71 -17.07
CA ILE A 501 2.18 -21.57 -17.48
C ILE A 501 1.58 -21.05 -18.79
N ILE A 502 1.23 -19.77 -18.86
CA ILE A 502 0.62 -19.16 -20.05
C ILE A 502 1.57 -19.25 -21.25
N SER A 503 2.85 -18.97 -21.06
CA SER A 503 3.90 -19.04 -22.09
C SER A 503 4.00 -20.43 -22.70
N ALA A 504 3.92 -21.47 -21.88
CA ALA A 504 3.94 -22.85 -22.37
C ALA A 504 2.66 -23.18 -23.15
N LEU A 505 1.49 -22.81 -22.62
CA LEU A 505 0.20 -23.02 -23.30
C LEU A 505 0.15 -22.30 -24.65
N CYS A 506 0.75 -21.12 -24.76
CA CYS A 506 0.89 -20.39 -26.03
C CYS A 506 1.61 -21.21 -27.11
N ASN A 507 2.50 -22.12 -26.72
CA ASN A 507 3.29 -22.92 -27.65
C ASN A 507 2.69 -24.32 -27.89
N THR A 508 1.87 -24.83 -26.96
CA THR A 508 1.38 -26.22 -27.00
C THR A 508 -0.11 -26.35 -27.30
N ARG A 509 -0.94 -25.35 -26.98
CA ARG A 509 -2.38 -25.46 -27.17
C ARG A 509 -2.86 -25.07 -28.56
N ALA A 510 -3.54 -26.01 -29.19
CA ALA A 510 -4.32 -25.85 -30.41
C ALA A 510 -5.74 -26.40 -30.20
N SER A 511 -6.72 -25.89 -30.95
CA SER A 511 -8.08 -26.40 -30.97
C SER A 511 -8.62 -26.39 -32.41
N PRO A 512 -9.42 -27.39 -32.82
CA PRO A 512 -10.11 -27.36 -34.11
C PRO A 512 -11.25 -26.31 -34.16
N LYS A 513 -11.67 -25.76 -33.02
CA LYS A 513 -12.81 -24.82 -32.91
C LYS A 513 -12.39 -23.35 -32.95
N GLY A 514 -11.11 -23.05 -33.17
CA GLY A 514 -10.61 -21.67 -33.22
C GLY A 514 -9.20 -21.53 -32.63
N PRO A 515 -8.81 -20.34 -32.15
CA PRO A 515 -7.57 -20.16 -31.40
C PRO A 515 -7.56 -21.11 -30.21
N GLY A 516 -6.54 -21.97 -30.08
CA GLY A 516 -6.46 -22.94 -28.97
C GLY A 516 -6.41 -22.28 -27.59
N LEU A 517 -6.05 -20.99 -27.54
CA LEU A 517 -5.88 -20.21 -26.33
C LEU A 517 -6.34 -18.76 -26.56
N THR A 518 -7.05 -18.19 -25.59
CA THR A 518 -7.25 -16.75 -25.40
C THR A 518 -6.74 -16.39 -24.02
N ILE A 519 -5.97 -15.30 -23.89
CA ILE A 519 -5.41 -14.87 -22.60
C ILE A 519 -6.26 -13.72 -22.05
N ALA A 520 -6.51 -13.71 -20.74
CA ALA A 520 -7.24 -12.65 -20.05
C ALA A 520 -6.43 -12.06 -18.88
N TYR A 521 -6.31 -10.74 -18.84
CA TYR A 521 -5.70 -10.00 -17.74
C TYR A 521 -6.62 -8.89 -17.23
N LEU A 522 -6.52 -8.61 -15.93
CA LEU A 522 -7.04 -7.39 -15.32
C LEU A 522 -5.87 -6.42 -15.08
N CYS A 523 -5.70 -5.50 -16.03
CA CYS A 523 -4.68 -4.47 -15.93
C CYS A 523 -5.03 -3.49 -14.81
N THR A 524 -4.02 -2.97 -14.13
CA THR A 524 -4.20 -1.94 -13.10
C THR A 524 -4.31 -0.57 -13.76
N PRO A 525 -5.12 0.35 -13.24
CA PRO A 525 -5.12 1.73 -13.73
C PRO A 525 -3.94 2.52 -13.16
N THR A 526 -3.21 1.96 -12.19
CA THR A 526 -2.03 2.57 -11.55
C THR A 526 -0.71 2.13 -12.20
N ASP A 527 -0.64 2.24 -13.52
CA ASP A 527 0.55 2.00 -14.35
C ASP A 527 0.71 3.17 -15.34
N VAL A 528 1.77 3.16 -16.13
CA VAL A 528 1.95 4.08 -17.27
C VAL A 528 1.25 3.48 -18.48
N HIS A 529 0.20 4.16 -18.94
CA HIS A 529 -0.69 3.70 -20.02
C HIS A 529 -0.70 4.67 -21.18
N VAL A 530 -0.88 4.13 -22.39
CA VAL A 530 -1.28 4.92 -23.56
C VAL A 530 -2.73 5.32 -23.39
N ILE A 531 -3.03 6.59 -23.63
CA ILE A 531 -4.38 7.15 -23.47
C ILE A 531 -4.90 7.70 -24.80
N THR A 532 -6.21 7.92 -24.85
CA THR A 532 -6.91 8.54 -25.99
C THR A 532 -6.61 10.03 -26.08
N ASP A 533 -6.84 10.63 -27.25
CA ASP A 533 -6.68 12.08 -27.45
C ASP A 533 -7.69 12.84 -26.59
N GLU A 534 -8.90 12.30 -26.45
CA GLU A 534 -9.96 12.81 -25.59
C GLU A 534 -9.56 12.79 -24.12
N ALA A 535 -8.95 11.69 -23.64
CA ALA A 535 -8.48 11.61 -22.26
C ALA A 535 -7.36 12.62 -21.99
N TYR A 536 -6.42 12.79 -22.94
CA TYR A 536 -5.33 13.76 -22.84
C TYR A 536 -5.83 15.22 -22.79
N GLU A 537 -6.83 15.56 -23.60
CA GLU A 537 -7.43 16.89 -23.57
C GLU A 537 -8.28 17.12 -22.33
N ASP A 538 -9.01 16.10 -21.85
CA ASP A 538 -9.75 16.18 -20.59
C ASP A 538 -8.81 16.33 -19.39
N GLU A 539 -7.66 15.67 -19.37
CA GLU A 539 -6.62 15.85 -18.36
C GLU A 539 -6.19 17.32 -18.26
N LYS A 540 -5.87 17.93 -19.41
CA LYS A 540 -5.51 19.36 -19.49
C LYS A 540 -6.65 20.27 -19.05
N LYS A 541 -7.87 19.98 -19.47
CA LYS A 541 -9.07 20.74 -19.13
C LYS A 541 -9.36 20.65 -17.63
N ASN A 542 -9.28 19.47 -17.04
CA ASN A 542 -9.50 19.24 -15.61
C ASN A 542 -8.40 19.89 -14.77
N TYR A 543 -7.15 19.91 -15.24
CA TYR A 543 -6.09 20.71 -14.62
C TYR A 543 -6.39 22.20 -14.68
N ARG A 544 -6.80 22.76 -15.84
CA ARG A 544 -7.12 24.19 -15.99
C ARG A 544 -8.30 24.60 -15.09
N ASN A 545 -9.31 23.74 -15.01
CA ASN A 545 -10.51 23.96 -14.21
C ASN A 545 -10.37 23.52 -12.75
N ALA A 546 -9.16 23.11 -12.33
CA ALA A 546 -8.95 22.64 -10.97
C ALA A 546 -9.20 23.76 -9.95
N PRO A 547 -9.87 23.47 -8.82
CA PRO A 547 -10.13 24.47 -7.79
C PRO A 547 -8.83 25.06 -7.23
N LEU A 548 -8.93 26.32 -6.77
CA LEU A 548 -7.77 27.11 -6.31
C LEU A 548 -6.93 26.40 -5.24
N TRP A 549 -7.55 25.65 -4.34
CA TRP A 549 -6.82 24.95 -3.28
C TRP A 549 -5.88 23.85 -3.82
N LEU A 550 -6.23 23.18 -4.94
CA LEU A 550 -5.31 22.25 -5.61
C LEU A 550 -4.14 22.98 -6.24
N LYS A 551 -4.38 24.15 -6.87
CA LYS A 551 -3.32 25.00 -7.40
C LYS A 551 -2.36 25.50 -6.32
N VAL A 552 -2.88 25.78 -5.12
CA VAL A 552 -2.06 26.13 -3.96
C VAL A 552 -1.21 24.94 -3.52
N LEU A 553 -1.79 23.74 -3.40
CA LEU A 553 -1.04 22.53 -3.04
C LEU A 553 0.05 22.21 -4.07
N GLU A 554 -0.22 22.42 -5.36
CA GLU A 554 0.76 22.28 -6.44
C GLU A 554 1.93 23.25 -6.26
N LYS A 555 1.63 24.54 -6.03
CA LYS A 555 2.65 25.56 -5.80
C LYS A 555 3.51 25.28 -4.55
N LEU A 556 2.94 24.60 -3.56
CA LEU A 556 3.64 24.16 -2.35
C LEU A 556 4.42 22.84 -2.53
N GLY A 557 4.32 22.20 -3.71
CA GLY A 557 5.04 20.96 -4.04
C GLY A 557 4.42 19.68 -3.46
N PHE A 558 3.16 19.72 -3.01
CA PHE A 558 2.47 18.52 -2.51
C PHE A 558 1.85 17.65 -3.61
N ILE A 559 1.52 18.27 -4.74
CA ILE A 559 0.96 17.61 -5.93
C ILE A 559 1.57 18.21 -7.19
N HIS A 560 1.57 17.47 -8.27
CA HIS A 560 2.11 17.90 -9.56
C HIS A 560 1.14 17.55 -10.69
N LYS A 561 1.17 18.32 -11.77
CA LYS A 561 0.41 18.02 -12.99
C LYS A 561 0.87 16.69 -13.61
N ASN A 562 -0.06 15.91 -14.15
CA ASN A 562 0.25 14.63 -14.81
C ASN A 562 0.69 14.79 -16.28
N GLN A 563 0.63 16.01 -16.80
CA GLN A 563 0.80 16.30 -18.23
C GLN A 563 2.19 15.91 -18.74
N ILE A 564 2.24 14.79 -19.48
CA ILE A 564 3.43 14.34 -20.19
C ILE A 564 3.37 14.81 -21.65
N PRO A 565 4.47 15.34 -22.21
CA PRO A 565 4.53 15.67 -23.64
C PRO A 565 4.26 14.46 -24.53
N GLU A 566 3.69 14.69 -25.71
CA GLU A 566 3.47 13.65 -26.72
C GLU A 566 4.77 12.91 -27.05
N ILE A 567 4.67 11.60 -27.21
CA ILE A 567 5.78 10.71 -27.50
C ILE A 567 5.77 10.40 -29.00
N PRO A 568 6.82 10.77 -29.75
CA PRO A 568 6.92 10.39 -31.15
C PRO A 568 7.18 8.89 -31.25
N GLY A 569 6.47 8.23 -32.17
CA GLY A 569 6.73 6.86 -32.57
C GLY A 569 6.63 6.68 -34.08
N LYS A 570 7.12 5.54 -34.57
CA LYS A 570 7.19 5.22 -36.00
C LYS A 570 5.87 5.35 -36.74
N ASN A 571 4.76 5.01 -36.08
CA ASN A 571 3.42 4.97 -36.66
C ASN A 571 2.50 6.09 -36.15
N GLY A 572 3.04 7.14 -35.49
CA GLY A 572 2.23 8.26 -35.00
C GLY A 572 2.77 8.90 -33.73
N LYS A 573 1.95 9.75 -33.12
CA LYS A 573 2.25 10.38 -31.84
C LYS A 573 1.35 9.80 -30.76
N PHE A 574 1.97 9.29 -29.71
CA PHE A 574 1.29 8.66 -28.59
C PHE A 574 1.23 9.60 -27.39
N LYS A 575 0.17 9.48 -26.60
CA LYS A 575 0.00 10.20 -25.34
C LYS A 575 -0.07 9.18 -24.22
N ILE A 576 0.51 9.52 -23.08
CA ILE A 576 0.53 8.64 -21.91
C ILE A 576 0.08 9.39 -20.67
N VAL A 577 -0.45 8.63 -19.72
CA VAL A 577 -0.67 9.07 -18.34
C VAL A 577 0.33 8.37 -17.42
N ASP A 578 0.86 9.09 -16.44
CA ASP A 578 1.55 8.47 -15.30
C ASP A 578 0.55 8.20 -14.17
N GLY A 579 0.05 6.96 -14.14
CA GLY A 579 -0.83 6.48 -13.08
C GLY A 579 -0.08 5.89 -11.88
N LEU A 580 1.26 5.94 -11.83
CA LEU A 580 2.03 5.17 -10.86
C LEU A 580 1.77 5.63 -9.42
N VAL A 581 1.81 4.66 -8.50
CA VAL A 581 1.74 4.92 -7.05
C VAL A 581 3.02 4.40 -6.42
N ILE A 582 4.00 5.28 -6.18
CA ILE A 582 5.34 4.93 -5.67
C ILE A 582 5.25 4.10 -4.38
N GLN A 583 4.24 4.34 -3.55
CA GLN A 583 3.99 3.63 -2.30
C GLN A 583 3.72 2.13 -2.52
N GLN A 584 3.06 1.72 -3.61
CA GLN A 584 2.86 0.31 -3.98
C GLN A 584 4.19 -0.41 -4.27
N GLY A 585 5.17 0.33 -4.77
CA GLY A 585 6.55 -0.11 -4.92
C GLY A 585 6.87 -0.91 -6.19
N PRO A 586 8.16 -1.20 -6.40
CA PRO A 586 8.65 -1.77 -7.65
C PRO A 586 8.13 -3.19 -7.92
N ASN A 587 7.86 -3.98 -6.87
CA ASN A 587 7.36 -5.36 -7.02
C ASN A 587 5.94 -5.40 -7.60
N TYR A 588 5.06 -4.51 -7.15
CA TYR A 588 3.72 -4.41 -7.73
C TYR A 588 3.78 -3.99 -9.21
N THR A 589 4.62 -3.00 -9.50
CA THR A 589 4.82 -2.49 -10.86
C THR A 589 5.37 -3.56 -11.81
N LEU A 590 6.39 -4.31 -11.40
CA LEU A 590 6.93 -5.40 -12.22
C LEU A 590 5.91 -6.52 -12.43
N ALA A 591 5.18 -6.92 -11.38
CA ALA A 591 4.14 -7.93 -11.48
C ALA A 591 3.09 -7.57 -12.55
N LYS A 592 2.67 -6.30 -12.60
CA LYS A 592 1.75 -5.79 -13.63
C LYS A 592 2.42 -5.66 -15.00
N ARG A 593 3.68 -5.26 -15.04
CA ARG A 593 4.47 -5.17 -16.28
C ARG A 593 4.68 -6.53 -16.95
N ILE A 594 4.84 -7.61 -16.19
CA ILE A 594 4.89 -8.98 -16.71
C ILE A 594 3.64 -9.31 -17.53
N GLN A 595 2.46 -8.94 -17.03
CA GLN A 595 1.19 -9.15 -17.73
C GLN A 595 1.16 -8.40 -19.07
N HIS A 596 1.61 -7.14 -19.09
CA HIS A 596 1.70 -6.35 -20.32
C HIS A 596 2.70 -6.95 -21.31
N TRP A 597 3.89 -7.35 -20.85
CA TRP A 597 4.89 -7.95 -21.72
C TRP A 597 4.38 -9.24 -22.36
N ARG A 598 3.73 -10.11 -21.58
CA ARG A 598 3.13 -11.35 -22.11
C ARG A 598 2.03 -11.06 -23.10
N ALA A 599 1.15 -10.11 -22.80
CA ALA A 599 0.08 -9.71 -23.70
C ALA A 599 0.62 -9.24 -25.06
N VAL A 600 1.65 -8.39 -25.07
CA VAL A 600 2.32 -7.91 -26.29
C VAL A 600 2.91 -9.07 -27.09
N VAL A 601 3.71 -9.93 -26.43
CA VAL A 601 4.39 -11.06 -27.08
C VAL A 601 3.41 -12.10 -27.61
N SER A 602 2.38 -12.46 -26.84
CA SER A 602 1.40 -13.47 -27.26
C SER A 602 0.56 -12.94 -28.43
N ARG A 603 0.13 -11.68 -28.36
CA ARG A 603 -0.65 -11.07 -29.44
C ARG A 603 0.15 -10.95 -30.74
N SER A 604 1.44 -10.59 -30.66
CA SER A 604 2.31 -10.54 -31.85
C SER A 604 2.52 -11.92 -32.51
N ARG A 605 2.25 -13.01 -31.78
CA ARG A 605 2.28 -14.40 -32.27
C ARG A 605 0.91 -14.89 -32.75
N GLY A 606 -0.10 -14.02 -32.83
CA GLY A 606 -1.43 -14.38 -33.31
C GLY A 606 -2.34 -15.03 -32.26
N ILE A 607 -2.02 -14.90 -30.97
CA ILE A 607 -2.88 -15.37 -29.87
C ILE A 607 -3.79 -14.23 -29.40
N PRO A 608 -5.11 -14.44 -29.29
CA PRO A 608 -6.01 -13.43 -28.73
C PRO A 608 -5.71 -13.08 -27.28
N VAL A 609 -5.75 -11.79 -26.95
CA VAL A 609 -5.48 -11.28 -25.60
C VAL A 609 -6.46 -10.20 -25.18
N SER A 610 -7.29 -10.49 -24.19
CA SER A 610 -8.13 -9.52 -23.48
C SER A 610 -7.36 -8.94 -22.30
N SER A 611 -7.11 -7.63 -22.30
CA SER A 611 -6.32 -6.96 -21.25
C SER A 611 -6.92 -5.63 -20.84
N ASN A 612 -8.16 -5.70 -20.35
CA ASN A 612 -8.91 -4.53 -19.94
C ASN A 612 -8.36 -3.94 -18.63
N VAL A 613 -8.39 -2.61 -18.53
CA VAL A 613 -7.98 -1.87 -17.32
C VAL A 613 -9.14 -1.82 -16.34
N ALA A 614 -8.95 -2.40 -15.16
CA ALA A 614 -9.94 -2.38 -14.08
C ALA A 614 -9.88 -1.08 -13.28
N PRO A 615 -10.97 -0.64 -12.64
CA PRO A 615 -10.94 0.56 -11.82
C PRO A 615 -10.23 0.31 -10.50
N SER A 616 -9.84 1.40 -9.83
CA SER A 616 -9.46 1.33 -8.42
C SER A 616 -10.62 0.79 -7.60
N THR A 617 -10.43 -0.38 -7.01
CA THR A 617 -11.51 -1.18 -6.41
C THR A 617 -11.30 -1.32 -4.90
N SER A 618 -12.34 -1.01 -4.12
CA SER A 618 -12.33 -1.13 -2.66
C SER A 618 -12.55 -2.58 -2.21
N THR A 619 -11.60 -3.46 -2.50
CA THR A 619 -11.62 -4.84 -2.01
C THR A 619 -11.32 -4.87 -0.51
N VAL A 620 -11.74 -5.94 0.18
CA VAL A 620 -11.42 -6.17 1.60
C VAL A 620 -9.91 -6.11 1.84
N SER A 621 -9.10 -6.67 0.95
CA SER A 621 -7.63 -6.64 1.05
C SER A 621 -7.07 -5.22 1.01
N VAL A 622 -7.58 -4.36 0.12
CA VAL A 622 -7.12 -2.97 0.00
C VAL A 622 -7.58 -2.11 1.18
N VAL A 623 -8.86 -2.18 1.56
CA VAL A 623 -9.41 -1.35 2.64
C VAL A 623 -9.01 -1.83 4.05
N SER A 624 -8.47 -3.04 4.18
CA SER A 624 -7.85 -3.50 5.44
C SER A 624 -6.67 -2.60 5.86
N ASN A 625 -6.01 -1.96 4.90
CA ASN A 625 -5.00 -0.94 5.15
C ASN A 625 -5.68 0.43 5.36
N LYS A 626 -5.58 0.96 6.58
CA LYS A 626 -6.22 2.22 6.98
C LYS A 626 -5.85 3.42 6.10
N SER A 627 -4.62 3.48 5.60
CA SER A 627 -4.17 4.58 4.74
C SER A 627 -4.83 4.50 3.36
N PHE A 628 -4.95 3.31 2.79
CA PHE A 628 -5.66 3.12 1.52
C PHE A 628 -7.17 3.33 1.68
N ALA A 629 -7.77 2.87 2.78
CA ALA A 629 -9.17 3.14 3.10
C ALA A 629 -9.45 4.65 3.21
N ALA A 630 -8.59 5.40 3.91
CA ALA A 630 -8.70 6.85 4.01
C ALA A 630 -8.52 7.53 2.65
N ALA A 631 -7.52 7.12 1.86
CA ALA A 631 -7.29 7.64 0.52
C ALA A 631 -8.51 7.40 -0.40
N TYR A 632 -9.15 6.24 -0.32
CA TYR A 632 -10.34 5.96 -1.13
C TYR A 632 -11.57 6.74 -0.64
N GLY A 633 -11.71 6.91 0.68
CA GLY A 633 -12.88 7.56 1.29
C GLY A 633 -13.10 9.03 0.90
N ALA A 634 -12.08 9.74 0.43
CA ALA A 634 -12.16 11.13 -0.02
C ALA A 634 -11.76 11.32 -1.50
N MET A 635 -11.56 10.23 -2.26
CA MET A 635 -11.08 10.35 -3.64
C MET A 635 -12.11 11.03 -4.56
N HIS A 636 -13.40 10.97 -4.21
CA HIS A 636 -14.50 11.64 -4.92
C HIS A 636 -14.40 13.18 -4.94
N PHE A 637 -13.51 13.80 -4.14
CA PHE A 637 -13.26 15.24 -4.21
C PHE A 637 -12.43 15.65 -5.43
N PHE A 638 -11.75 14.70 -6.08
CA PHE A 638 -10.92 14.95 -7.26
C PHE A 638 -11.72 14.51 -8.49
N LYS A 639 -12.05 15.43 -9.39
CA LYS A 639 -12.80 15.06 -10.60
C LYS A 639 -11.83 14.55 -11.69
N PRO A 640 -12.20 13.51 -12.47
CA PRO A 640 -13.46 12.74 -12.44
C PRO A 640 -13.32 11.39 -11.71
N MET A 641 -12.73 11.37 -10.52
CA MET A 641 -12.40 10.12 -9.84
C MET A 641 -13.62 9.42 -9.24
N GLU A 642 -13.65 8.10 -9.37
CA GLU A 642 -14.57 7.22 -8.64
C GLU A 642 -13.86 5.92 -8.23
N ILE A 643 -14.10 5.48 -6.99
CA ILE A 643 -13.64 4.20 -6.46
C ILE A 643 -14.83 3.24 -6.49
N PHE A 644 -14.61 2.05 -7.03
CA PHE A 644 -15.67 1.08 -7.28
C PHE A 644 -15.66 -0.04 -6.24
N PHE A 645 -16.85 -0.58 -5.94
CA PHE A 645 -16.97 -1.77 -5.13
C PHE A 645 -16.57 -3.02 -5.93
N GLN A 646 -16.07 -4.03 -5.20
CA GLN A 646 -15.57 -5.27 -5.78
C GLN A 646 -16.58 -5.93 -6.74
N GLN A 647 -17.84 -6.02 -6.33
CA GLN A 647 -18.89 -6.66 -7.12
C GLN A 647 -19.18 -5.92 -8.43
N THR A 648 -19.14 -4.58 -8.40
CA THR A 648 -19.27 -3.75 -9.61
C THR A 648 -18.10 -4.04 -10.55
N SER A 649 -16.87 -4.01 -10.03
CA SER A 649 -15.67 -4.29 -10.81
C SER A 649 -15.68 -5.71 -11.40
N ASN A 650 -16.06 -6.74 -10.63
CA ASN A 650 -16.16 -8.10 -11.14
C ASN A 650 -17.15 -8.20 -12.31
N ALA A 651 -18.32 -7.56 -12.19
CA ALA A 651 -19.33 -7.58 -13.23
C ALA A 651 -18.87 -6.82 -14.48
N VAL A 652 -18.42 -5.57 -14.37
CA VAL A 652 -18.02 -4.79 -15.57
C VAL A 652 -16.79 -5.38 -16.26
N MET A 653 -15.83 -5.92 -15.51
CA MET A 653 -14.66 -6.56 -16.11
C MET A 653 -15.02 -7.91 -16.76
N CYS A 654 -15.99 -8.64 -16.21
CA CYS A 654 -16.51 -9.84 -16.86
C CYS A 654 -17.26 -9.47 -18.16
N ALA A 655 -18.06 -8.40 -18.18
CA ALA A 655 -18.71 -7.92 -19.39
C ALA A 655 -17.68 -7.56 -20.49
N LEU A 656 -16.62 -6.83 -20.14
CA LEU A 656 -15.56 -6.51 -21.09
C LEU A 656 -14.86 -7.77 -21.63
N LEU A 657 -14.61 -8.77 -20.78
CA LEU A 657 -14.09 -10.07 -21.22
C LEU A 657 -15.05 -10.79 -22.18
N LEU A 658 -16.36 -10.78 -21.90
CA LEU A 658 -17.35 -11.40 -22.79
C LEU A 658 -17.40 -10.68 -24.14
N HIS A 659 -17.42 -9.34 -24.13
CA HIS A 659 -17.31 -8.55 -25.36
C HIS A 659 -16.08 -8.97 -26.16
N ASP A 660 -14.92 -9.09 -25.52
CA ASP A 660 -13.67 -9.44 -26.19
C ASP A 660 -13.64 -10.85 -26.79
N ILE A 661 -14.35 -11.79 -26.17
CA ILE A 661 -14.46 -13.17 -26.65
C ILE A 661 -15.42 -13.27 -27.84
N PHE A 662 -16.55 -12.57 -27.79
CA PHE A 662 -17.61 -12.70 -28.78
C PHE A 662 -17.53 -11.69 -29.93
N ASN A 663 -16.90 -10.53 -29.73
CA ASN A 663 -16.77 -9.52 -30.76
C ASN A 663 -15.48 -9.73 -31.60
N PRO A 664 -15.59 -10.15 -32.87
CA PRO A 664 -14.42 -10.33 -33.73
C PRO A 664 -13.69 -9.03 -34.07
N GLU A 665 -14.32 -7.88 -33.88
CA GLU A 665 -13.74 -6.54 -34.09
C GLU A 665 -13.01 -6.01 -32.84
N SER A 666 -13.08 -6.71 -31.70
CA SER A 666 -12.30 -6.34 -30.51
C SER A 666 -10.80 -6.40 -30.81
N VAL A 667 -10.04 -5.48 -30.20
CA VAL A 667 -8.56 -5.48 -30.26
C VAL A 667 -7.91 -6.72 -29.66
N THR A 668 -8.69 -7.50 -28.90
CA THR A 668 -8.35 -8.85 -28.46
C THR A 668 -8.02 -9.75 -29.64
N ASN A 669 -8.73 -9.61 -30.77
CA ASN A 669 -8.43 -10.35 -31.99
C ASN A 669 -7.13 -9.83 -32.63
N PRO A 670 -6.09 -10.67 -32.79
CA PRO A 670 -4.79 -10.24 -33.29
C PRO A 670 -4.82 -9.66 -34.71
N LYS A 671 -5.87 -9.96 -35.49
CA LYS A 671 -6.09 -9.44 -36.84
C LYS A 671 -6.45 -7.95 -36.87
N VAL A 672 -6.99 -7.41 -35.78
CA VAL A 672 -7.24 -5.97 -35.65
C VAL A 672 -5.88 -5.27 -35.52
N LYS A 673 -5.58 -4.33 -36.41
CA LYS A 673 -4.27 -3.67 -36.42
C LYS A 673 -4.19 -2.59 -35.35
N LEU A 674 -3.07 -2.54 -34.65
CA LEU A 674 -2.73 -1.49 -33.70
C LEU A 674 -1.56 -0.67 -34.27
N ALA A 675 -1.54 0.63 -34.07
CA ALA A 675 -0.39 1.46 -34.49
C ALA A 675 0.84 1.12 -33.64
N ASN A 676 0.64 0.76 -32.37
CA ASN A 676 1.65 0.19 -31.49
C ASN A 676 1.04 -0.90 -30.58
N PRO A 677 1.76 -1.98 -30.23
CA PRO A 677 1.24 -3.04 -29.37
C PRO A 677 0.68 -2.57 -28.03
N PHE A 678 1.18 -1.46 -27.48
CA PHE A 678 0.72 -0.92 -26.19
C PHE A 678 -0.66 -0.27 -26.25
N GLU A 679 -1.20 -0.01 -27.44
CA GLU A 679 -2.60 0.42 -27.57
C GLU A 679 -3.61 -0.66 -27.16
N LEU A 680 -3.16 -1.91 -27.02
CA LEU A 680 -3.96 -3.00 -26.48
C LEU A 680 -4.49 -2.67 -25.07
N PHE A 681 -3.75 -1.89 -24.28
CA PHE A 681 -4.12 -1.50 -22.92
C PHE A 681 -4.91 -0.18 -22.86
N LYS A 682 -5.12 0.48 -24.02
CA LYS A 682 -5.84 1.75 -24.14
C LYS A 682 -7.35 1.50 -24.22
N ILE A 683 -7.76 0.57 -25.07
CA ILE A 683 -9.15 0.34 -25.47
C ILE A 683 -9.89 -0.49 -24.41
N GLY A 684 -11.17 -0.20 -24.17
CA GLY A 684 -11.99 -0.92 -23.18
C GLY A 684 -11.66 -0.56 -21.73
N SER A 685 -10.98 0.56 -21.49
CA SER A 685 -10.45 0.91 -20.18
C SER A 685 -11.50 1.49 -19.23
N PHE A 686 -11.68 0.83 -18.09
CA PHE A 686 -12.50 1.26 -16.98
C PHE A 686 -11.60 1.83 -15.87
N HIS A 687 -10.92 2.95 -16.13
CA HIS A 687 -9.81 3.44 -15.29
C HIS A 687 -10.24 4.23 -14.04
N GLY A 688 -11.54 4.42 -13.80
CA GLY A 688 -12.07 5.12 -12.61
C GLY A 688 -11.70 6.61 -12.52
N GLY A 689 -11.41 7.25 -13.66
CA GLY A 689 -11.05 8.66 -13.75
C GLY A 689 -9.56 8.98 -13.71
N ILE A 690 -8.69 8.00 -13.45
CA ILE A 690 -7.23 8.21 -13.32
C ILE A 690 -6.61 8.83 -14.58
N TRP A 691 -7.09 8.46 -15.76
CA TRP A 691 -6.51 8.95 -17.01
C TRP A 691 -6.90 10.39 -17.36
N ARG A 692 -7.96 10.91 -16.72
CA ARG A 692 -8.54 12.23 -17.01
C ARG A 692 -8.34 13.22 -15.87
N THR A 693 -7.73 12.82 -14.75
CA THR A 693 -7.41 13.76 -13.66
C THR A 693 -6.21 14.65 -14.04
N GLY A 694 -6.28 15.94 -13.72
CA GLY A 694 -5.23 16.91 -14.06
C GLY A 694 -3.92 16.78 -13.27
N PHE A 695 -3.88 15.93 -12.24
CA PHE A 695 -2.75 15.79 -11.32
C PHE A 695 -2.34 14.33 -11.16
N HIS A 696 -1.08 14.12 -10.77
CA HIS A 696 -0.51 12.79 -10.55
C HIS A 696 -1.28 12.00 -9.50
N PHE A 697 -1.79 10.82 -9.88
CA PHE A 697 -2.71 10.06 -9.04
C PHE A 697 -2.10 9.61 -7.70
N GLY A 698 -0.83 9.22 -7.70
CA GLY A 698 -0.13 8.77 -6.49
C GLY A 698 -0.09 9.83 -5.39
N GLU A 699 -0.02 11.11 -5.77
CA GLU A 699 0.04 12.24 -4.86
C GLU A 699 -1.36 12.63 -4.35
N LEU A 700 -2.38 12.52 -5.21
CA LEU A 700 -3.77 12.72 -4.80
C LEU A 700 -4.22 11.77 -3.70
N GLY A 701 -3.71 10.53 -3.69
CA GLY A 701 -4.00 9.56 -2.64
C GLY A 701 -3.63 10.06 -1.23
N PHE A 702 -2.49 10.75 -1.10
CA PHE A 702 -2.07 11.33 0.19
C PHE A 702 -2.98 12.49 0.61
N VAL A 703 -3.27 13.42 -0.31
CA VAL A 703 -4.16 14.56 -0.05
C VAL A 703 -5.56 14.10 0.29
N SER A 704 -6.05 13.06 -0.41
CA SER A 704 -7.32 12.42 -0.15
C SER A 704 -7.38 11.84 1.27
N ALA A 705 -6.37 11.07 1.69
CA ALA A 705 -6.32 10.53 3.05
C ALA A 705 -6.33 11.64 4.11
N LEU A 706 -5.62 12.75 3.87
CA LEU A 706 -5.64 13.91 4.75
C LEU A 706 -7.05 14.53 4.82
N LEU A 707 -7.71 14.75 3.68
CA LEU A 707 -9.09 15.28 3.63
C LEU A 707 -10.07 14.35 4.35
N PHE A 708 -9.92 13.03 4.19
CA PHE A 708 -10.72 12.03 4.88
C PHE A 708 -10.58 12.17 6.39
N TYR A 709 -9.35 12.24 6.92
CA TYR A 709 -9.14 12.42 8.35
C TYR A 709 -9.60 13.78 8.85
N LEU A 710 -9.32 14.86 8.10
CA LEU A 710 -9.79 16.20 8.43
C LEU A 710 -11.32 16.23 8.54
N ARG A 711 -12.05 15.59 7.63
CA ARG A 711 -13.52 15.53 7.65
C ARG A 711 -14.04 14.62 8.76
N THR A 712 -13.44 13.44 8.94
CA THR A 712 -13.81 12.47 9.98
C THR A 712 -13.64 13.08 11.37
N TYR A 713 -12.56 13.84 11.57
CA TYR A 713 -12.25 14.51 12.83
C TYR A 713 -12.59 16.01 12.82
N ALA A 714 -13.32 16.51 11.81
CA ALA A 714 -13.64 17.94 11.67
C ALA A 714 -14.44 18.47 12.85
N LYS A 715 -15.43 17.71 13.34
CA LYS A 715 -16.25 18.11 14.49
C LYS A 715 -15.43 18.15 15.78
N PRO A 716 -14.63 17.12 16.13
CA PRO A 716 -13.67 17.20 17.24
C PRO A 716 -12.67 18.35 17.11
N LEU A 717 -12.06 18.53 15.93
CA LEU A 717 -11.06 19.57 15.70
C LEU A 717 -11.68 20.97 15.75
N ALA A 718 -12.84 21.18 15.14
CA ALA A 718 -13.59 22.44 15.22
C ALA A 718 -14.07 22.72 16.64
N PHE A 719 -14.48 21.71 17.40
CA PHE A 719 -14.79 21.87 18.82
C PHE A 719 -13.56 22.34 19.61
N ILE A 720 -12.39 21.76 19.35
CA ILE A 720 -11.13 22.19 19.99
C ILE A 720 -10.75 23.62 19.55
N SER A 721 -10.86 23.94 18.25
CA SER A 721 -10.52 25.26 17.71
C SER A 721 -11.50 26.36 18.15
N ILE A 722 -12.79 26.09 18.16
CA ILE A 722 -13.82 27.01 18.68
C ILE A 722 -13.63 27.18 20.18
N SER A 723 -13.35 26.11 20.94
CA SER A 723 -13.05 26.23 22.37
C SER A 723 -11.79 27.07 22.61
N THR A 724 -10.79 26.97 21.73
CA THR A 724 -9.55 27.75 21.81
C THR A 724 -9.76 29.20 21.40
N ILE A 725 -10.57 29.48 20.37
CA ILE A 725 -10.94 30.84 19.94
C ILE A 725 -11.85 31.50 20.97
N VAL A 726 -12.85 30.79 21.51
CA VAL A 726 -13.71 31.27 22.59
C VAL A 726 -12.88 31.54 23.84
N ALA A 727 -11.91 30.68 24.17
CA ALA A 727 -10.96 30.95 25.25
C ALA A 727 -10.10 32.20 24.98
N LEU A 728 -9.59 32.37 23.76
CA LEU A 728 -8.80 33.55 23.33
C LEU A 728 -9.63 34.85 23.31
N VAL A 729 -10.84 34.82 22.78
CA VAL A 729 -11.77 35.95 22.73
C VAL A 729 -12.25 36.30 24.13
N SER A 730 -12.54 35.30 24.98
CA SER A 730 -12.87 35.54 26.39
C SER A 730 -11.67 36.14 27.15
N LEU A 731 -10.45 35.72 26.84
CA LEU A 731 -9.21 36.33 27.35
C LEU A 731 -9.01 37.77 26.88
N LEU A 732 -9.38 38.09 25.64
CA LEU A 732 -9.30 39.44 25.07
C LEU A 732 -10.40 40.36 25.63
N VAL A 733 -11.61 39.85 25.83
CA VAL A 733 -12.74 40.59 26.43
C VAL A 733 -12.51 40.83 27.93
N GLN A 734 -11.95 39.86 28.66
CA GLN A 734 -11.60 40.03 30.08
C GLN A 734 -10.42 40.98 30.32
N ARG A 735 -9.53 41.17 29.34
CA ARG A 735 -8.37 42.07 29.45
C ARG A 735 -8.62 43.49 28.93
N GLY A 736 -9.79 43.75 28.36
CA GLY A 736 -10.10 45.00 27.65
C GLY A 736 -9.35 45.09 26.32
N LEU A 737 -10.04 45.53 25.25
CA LEU A 737 -9.33 45.92 24.03
C LEU A 737 -8.35 47.05 24.38
N PRO A 738 -7.11 47.02 23.88
CA PRO A 738 -6.12 48.04 24.20
C PRO A 738 -6.64 49.41 23.73
N HIS A 739 -7.09 50.23 24.70
CA HIS A 739 -7.27 51.66 24.51
C HIS A 739 -5.90 52.25 24.20
N ASN A 740 -5.57 52.42 22.92
CA ASN A 740 -4.62 53.38 22.33
C ASN A 740 -4.53 53.22 20.80
N TRP A 741 -5.68 53.17 20.12
CA TRP A 741 -5.77 53.38 18.67
C TRP A 741 -6.90 54.37 18.37
N PHE A 742 -6.62 55.65 18.67
CA PHE A 742 -7.14 56.83 17.99
C PHE A 742 -5.99 57.81 17.85
#